data_AF-A0AAD8GD35-F1
#
_entry.id   AF-A0AAD8GD35-F1
#
_cell.length_a   1.000
_cell.length_b   1.000
_cell.length_c   1.000
_cell.angle_alpha   90.00
_cell.angle_beta   90.00
_cell.angle_gamma   90.00
#
_symmetry.space_group_name_H-M   'P 1'
#
loop_
_entity.id
_entity.type
_entity.pdbx_description
1 polymer ?
#
loop_
_entity_poly.entity_id
_entity_poly.type
_entity_poly.pdbx_seq_one_letter_code
_entity_poly.pdbx_strand_id
1 'polypeptide(L)'
;MAYTKNFISQIAQLSSSCFCHVIFSSCTMAEVEEQGRKSSEESSDDSEEEENEEEPKLKYERLTNGVTEILQKDAASCMTVHDKFLALGTHFGKVFLLDIQGNVTQKFDISPVKINQISLDDSGEHVGICSEDGKVQVFGLYTREGFHENFDCPIKIVALHPQFGRSSSKQFVTGGSKLQLYERNWLNRWKTLTLHEGEGTITNIKWRANLIAWANSVGVKIYDISTRQRITNVLRDNASLRPDMYPCSLCWKDSTTLVIGWGTSVKICAVKERDPTEVRDLPSRYVEIVSAFDTEFYISGLGPLGDQLVVLYYVKEISDETQDKEFRARPRLDIIQPLPEACEEISSDALTVRHFQENECRDYGLEHSEGESLFYIISPKDIVVAKERDQDDHIDWLLDKKKYEEALMAAEISFKNIKRHEVQKIGIAYINHLVEKGEYDVAARKCQKVLGKNMELWENEVYRFKTIGQLKAISQYLPRGDLRLRPAIYEMILHEFLKSDFEGFATLIREWPGDLYNNMTVVQAVRDHLKNDPNNGTLLTTLAELYTYDQRYDRALKIYLQLRHKDVYQLIHKHNLFSSIEDKIVLLMDFDKEKAVDMLLDNEDKISIDRVVEELKDRPELLHVYLHKLFKRDHHKGQKYHEKQISLYAEYDRPNLLPFLRDSTHCPLEKALEICQQRNFVEETVFLLSRMGNSRRALQMIMEELHNVDKAIEFAKEQDDAELWEDLISYSIDKPPFITGLLNNIGTHVDPILLIHRIKEDMEIPSLRDSLVKILQDYNLQILLREGCKKILVADSLSLLKKMQRTQMRGVRVDEENICEACHAPILPTDTAKVFNVVVFHCRHMFHKECLPAPSTIPAVQFCNICSAKRRGPGSAIMEI
;
A
#
# COMPACT_ATOMS: atom_id res chain seq x y z
N MET A 1 -60.63 1.93 -63.02
CA MET A 1 -60.31 3.30 -63.50
C MET A 1 -61.17 4.29 -62.75
N ALA A 2 -60.57 5.40 -62.31
CA ALA A 2 -61.15 6.48 -61.49
C ALA A 2 -61.54 6.07 -60.05
N TYR A 3 -60.61 6.21 -59.09
CA TYR A 3 -60.81 6.64 -57.69
C TYR A 3 -59.59 6.33 -56.78
N THR A 4 -58.54 5.71 -57.30
CA THR A 4 -57.20 5.63 -56.69
C THR A 4 -56.29 6.78 -57.15
N LYS A 5 -56.77 8.01 -57.04
CA LYS A 5 -55.95 9.23 -57.26
C LYS A 5 -56.12 10.31 -56.17
N ASN A 6 -56.93 10.08 -55.15
CA ASN A 6 -57.18 11.06 -54.07
C ASN A 6 -56.77 10.62 -52.65
N PHE A 7 -56.27 9.40 -52.44
CA PHE A 7 -55.93 8.91 -51.09
C PHE A 7 -54.46 9.15 -50.68
N ILE A 8 -53.59 9.51 -51.63
CA ILE A 8 -52.14 9.71 -51.39
C ILE A 8 -51.80 11.17 -50.97
N SER A 9 -52.78 12.08 -50.98
CA SER A 9 -52.59 13.48 -50.58
C SER A 9 -52.91 13.78 -49.10
N GLN A 10 -53.37 12.81 -48.30
CA GLN A 10 -53.88 13.06 -46.93
C GLN A 10 -53.14 12.34 -45.79
N ILE A 11 -52.08 11.57 -46.06
CA ILE A 11 -51.27 10.90 -45.02
C ILE A 11 -49.85 11.47 -45.02
N ALA A 12 -49.73 12.80 -44.99
CA ALA A 12 -48.46 13.51 -44.85
C ALA A 12 -48.52 14.64 -43.78
N GLN A 13 -49.53 14.60 -42.91
CA GLN A 13 -49.63 15.45 -41.73
C GLN A 13 -50.11 14.61 -40.56
N LEU A 14 -49.19 14.18 -39.70
CA LEU A 14 -49.30 14.21 -38.24
C LEU A 14 -48.06 13.55 -37.63
N SER A 15 -47.40 14.35 -36.81
CA SER A 15 -46.13 14.13 -36.14
C SER A 15 -46.27 13.42 -34.79
N SER A 16 -45.22 12.67 -34.45
CA SER A 16 -44.54 12.57 -33.15
C SER A 16 -45.27 12.12 -31.87
N SER A 17 -44.57 11.20 -31.20
CA SER A 17 -44.40 11.00 -29.74
C SER A 17 -45.35 10.07 -28.99
N CYS A 18 -44.77 9.08 -28.29
CA CYS A 18 -45.09 8.66 -26.92
C CYS A 18 -44.13 7.53 -26.47
N PHE A 19 -43.62 7.60 -25.23
CA PHE A 19 -43.24 6.53 -24.26
C PHE A 19 -42.34 7.22 -23.19
N CYS A 20 -42.79 7.60 -21.97
CA CYS A 20 -43.33 6.90 -20.78
C CYS A 20 -42.28 6.75 -19.64
N HIS A 21 -42.72 6.95 -18.40
CA HIS A 21 -41.95 7.16 -17.15
C HIS A 21 -42.58 6.34 -15.98
N VAL A 22 -41.80 6.14 -14.89
CA VAL A 22 -42.14 5.75 -13.47
C VAL A 22 -42.28 4.22 -13.19
N ILE A 23 -41.75 3.54 -12.13
CA ILE A 23 -41.85 3.66 -10.64
C ILE A 23 -40.75 2.91 -9.82
N PHE A 24 -40.55 3.41 -8.57
CA PHE A 24 -39.78 3.09 -7.33
C PHE A 24 -39.82 1.69 -6.64
N SER A 25 -38.80 1.41 -5.78
CA SER A 25 -38.86 0.99 -4.33
C SER A 25 -37.42 0.69 -3.79
N SER A 26 -36.86 1.33 -2.74
CA SER A 26 -36.96 1.23 -1.26
C SER A 26 -36.18 0.09 -0.54
N CYS A 27 -35.36 0.42 0.48
CA CYS A 27 -35.01 -0.46 1.63
C CYS A 27 -34.33 0.34 2.79
N THR A 28 -34.60 -0.09 4.02
CA THR A 28 -34.51 0.62 5.31
C THR A 28 -33.40 0.11 6.25
N MET A 29 -33.00 0.96 7.21
CA MET A 29 -32.16 0.67 8.40
C MET A 29 -32.90 -0.15 9.47
N ALA A 30 -32.16 -0.87 10.32
CA ALA A 30 -32.64 -1.45 11.57
C ALA A 30 -31.56 -1.40 12.67
N GLU A 31 -31.96 -0.90 13.85
CA GLU A 31 -31.29 -0.90 15.14
C GLU A 31 -31.44 -2.26 15.85
N VAL A 32 -30.57 -2.57 16.82
CA VAL A 32 -30.74 -3.70 17.75
C VAL A 32 -30.44 -3.22 19.17
N GLU A 33 -31.42 -3.44 20.06
CA GLU A 33 -31.45 -3.11 21.48
C GLU A 33 -30.72 -4.15 22.37
N GLU A 34 -30.23 -3.66 23.50
CA GLU A 34 -29.82 -4.36 24.72
C GLU A 34 -30.96 -5.17 25.37
N GLN A 35 -30.63 -6.33 25.95
CA GLN A 35 -31.28 -6.83 27.16
C GLN A 35 -30.52 -8.01 27.81
N GLY A 36 -30.36 -7.96 29.13
CA GLY A 36 -30.68 -9.12 29.98
C GLY A 36 -29.53 -9.82 30.73
N ARG A 37 -29.14 -9.25 31.87
CA ARG A 37 -28.36 -9.87 32.96
C ARG A 37 -29.16 -11.02 33.60
N LYS A 38 -28.56 -12.22 33.73
CA LYS A 38 -28.97 -13.26 34.70
C LYS A 38 -27.76 -14.03 35.23
N SER A 39 -27.79 -14.20 36.55
CA SER A 39 -26.83 -14.86 37.44
C SER A 39 -26.87 -16.39 37.37
N SER A 40 -25.71 -17.02 37.51
CA SER A 40 -25.58 -18.41 37.96
C SER A 40 -24.27 -18.59 38.73
N GLU A 41 -24.38 -19.07 39.96
CA GLU A 41 -23.30 -19.40 40.89
C GLU A 41 -22.57 -20.70 40.49
N GLU A 42 -21.25 -20.66 40.73
CA GLU A 42 -20.30 -21.72 41.09
C GLU A 42 -20.27 -23.05 40.31
N SER A 43 -19.17 -23.22 39.57
CA SER A 43 -18.37 -24.46 39.64
C SER A 43 -16.90 -24.12 39.45
N SER A 44 -16.09 -24.46 40.46
CA SER A 44 -14.63 -24.41 40.45
C SER A 44 -14.06 -25.20 39.27
N ASP A 45 -13.39 -24.50 38.36
CA ASP A 45 -12.40 -25.09 37.47
C ASP A 45 -11.18 -24.18 37.54
N ASP A 46 -10.08 -24.69 38.10
CA ASP A 46 -8.75 -24.06 38.09
C ASP A 46 -8.21 -24.11 36.65
N SER A 47 -8.88 -23.44 35.73
CA SER A 47 -8.23 -22.89 34.56
C SER A 47 -7.66 -21.55 34.99
N GLU A 48 -6.32 -21.45 35.03
CA GLU A 48 -5.63 -20.17 34.97
C GLU A 48 -6.14 -19.46 33.70
N GLU A 49 -7.25 -18.72 33.83
CA GLU A 49 -7.58 -17.64 32.92
C GLU A 49 -6.35 -16.75 32.98
N GLU A 50 -5.57 -16.72 31.90
CA GLU A 50 -4.61 -15.64 31.68
C GLU A 50 -5.45 -14.37 31.74
N GLU A 51 -5.57 -13.77 32.94
CA GLU A 51 -6.09 -12.43 33.10
C GLU A 51 -5.37 -11.62 32.03
N ASN A 52 -6.14 -10.95 31.17
CA ASN A 52 -5.61 -9.96 30.25
C ASN A 52 -5.07 -8.81 31.11
N GLU A 53 -3.95 -9.05 31.79
CA GLU A 53 -3.19 -8.04 32.49
C GLU A 53 -2.82 -7.02 31.44
N GLU A 54 -3.42 -5.84 31.54
CA GLU A 54 -3.05 -4.71 30.71
C GLU A 54 -1.61 -4.29 31.06
N GLU A 55 -0.88 -3.82 30.07
CA GLU A 55 0.46 -3.30 30.32
C GLU A 55 0.36 -2.09 31.28
N PRO A 56 1.07 -2.10 32.43
CA PRO A 56 1.10 -0.95 33.33
C PRO A 56 1.61 0.28 32.59
N LYS A 57 1.09 1.48 32.85
CA LYS A 57 1.61 2.70 32.17
C LYS A 57 2.90 3.24 32.77
N LEU A 58 3.15 2.91 34.03
CA LEU A 58 4.29 3.39 34.78
C LEU A 58 5.24 2.25 35.14
N LYS A 59 6.52 2.60 35.29
CA LYS A 59 7.52 1.77 35.95
C LYS A 59 7.99 2.43 37.24
N TYR A 60 8.34 1.60 38.22
CA TYR A 60 8.67 2.03 39.56
C TYR A 60 10.11 1.68 39.91
N GLU A 61 10.90 2.69 40.26
CA GLU A 61 12.29 2.55 40.66
C GLU A 61 12.50 3.18 42.03
N ARG A 62 13.14 2.46 42.94
CA ARG A 62 13.45 3.01 44.26
C ARG A 62 14.71 3.86 44.19
N LEU A 63 14.67 5.03 44.82
CA LEU A 63 15.83 5.91 44.91
C LEU A 63 16.79 5.36 45.99
N THR A 64 17.77 4.57 45.59
CA THR A 64 18.59 3.80 46.53
C THR A 64 19.82 4.54 47.04
N ASN A 65 20.66 5.11 46.16
CA ASN A 65 22.05 5.53 46.43
C ASN A 65 22.34 6.16 47.82
N GLY A 66 22.46 7.49 47.94
CA GLY A 66 22.68 8.16 49.22
C GLY A 66 21.44 8.17 50.12
N VAL A 67 20.26 8.04 49.51
CA VAL A 67 18.96 8.06 50.18
C VAL A 67 18.79 6.89 51.15
N THR A 68 19.24 5.68 50.80
CA THR A 68 19.11 4.51 51.68
C THR A 68 19.82 4.74 53.02
N GLU A 69 21.03 5.31 52.99
CA GLU A 69 21.78 5.62 54.21
C GLU A 69 21.12 6.72 55.06
N ILE A 70 20.52 7.71 54.40
CA ILE A 70 19.78 8.80 55.06
C ILE A 70 18.56 8.22 55.79
N LEU A 71 17.73 7.42 55.11
CA LEU A 71 16.47 6.89 55.65
C LEU A 71 16.66 5.72 56.64
N GLN A 72 17.86 5.10 56.65
CA GLN A 72 18.24 4.19 57.72
C GLN A 72 18.48 4.94 59.04
N LYS A 73 19.12 6.12 58.99
CA LYS A 73 19.52 6.91 60.18
C LYS A 73 18.46 7.92 60.62
N ASP A 74 17.57 8.31 59.71
CA ASP A 74 16.58 9.38 59.88
C ASP A 74 15.28 9.01 59.14
N ALA A 75 14.30 9.90 59.06
CA ALA A 75 13.10 9.76 58.26
C ALA A 75 12.90 10.99 57.36
N ALA A 76 12.44 10.77 56.13
CA ALA A 76 12.05 11.85 55.22
C ALA A 76 10.84 12.60 55.80
N SER A 77 10.88 13.94 55.78
CA SER A 77 9.77 14.78 56.24
C SER A 77 9.08 15.52 55.11
N CYS A 78 9.84 15.98 54.12
CA CYS A 78 9.37 16.72 52.96
C CYS A 78 10.43 16.61 51.85
N MET A 79 10.03 16.80 50.61
CA MET A 79 10.95 16.89 49.48
C MET A 79 10.47 17.98 48.52
N THR A 80 11.38 18.53 47.74
CA THR A 80 11.04 19.32 46.56
C THR A 80 12.00 18.95 45.43
N VAL A 81 11.51 19.05 44.20
CA VAL A 81 12.19 18.57 42.99
C VAL A 81 12.50 19.76 42.10
N HIS A 82 13.72 19.80 41.59
CA HIS A 82 14.16 20.72 40.54
C HIS A 82 14.67 19.90 39.35
N ASP A 83 14.73 20.49 38.16
CA ASP A 83 15.21 19.83 36.92
C ASP A 83 16.65 19.27 37.00
N LYS A 84 17.42 19.66 38.02
CA LYS A 84 18.84 19.33 38.20
C LYS A 84 19.14 18.51 39.45
N PHE A 85 18.29 18.62 40.48
CA PHE A 85 18.56 18.05 41.79
C PHE A 85 17.28 17.90 42.61
N LEU A 86 17.35 17.07 43.64
CA LEU A 86 16.29 16.86 44.62
C LEU A 86 16.73 17.48 45.95
N ALA A 87 15.82 18.12 46.68
CA ALA A 87 16.08 18.63 48.02
C ALA A 87 15.21 17.89 49.05
N LEU A 88 15.85 17.05 49.87
CA LEU A 88 15.20 16.19 50.85
C LEU A 88 15.37 16.74 52.27
N GLY A 89 14.26 17.01 52.95
CA GLY A 89 14.20 17.37 54.36
C GLY A 89 13.96 16.14 55.24
N THR A 90 14.42 16.20 56.50
CA THR A 90 14.34 15.07 57.43
C THR A 90 13.74 15.43 58.79
N HIS A 91 13.35 14.40 59.55
CA HIS A 91 12.80 14.50 60.89
C HIS A 91 13.80 15.02 61.94
N PHE A 92 15.11 14.80 61.76
CA PHE A 92 16.15 15.44 62.60
C PHE A 92 16.74 16.72 62.01
N GLY A 93 15.96 17.43 61.18
CA GLY A 93 16.24 18.82 60.83
C GLY A 93 17.42 19.03 59.88
N LYS A 94 17.74 18.01 59.09
CA LYS A 94 18.75 18.07 58.03
C LYS A 94 18.08 18.23 56.67
N VAL A 95 18.75 18.95 55.79
CA VAL A 95 18.38 19.06 54.36
C VAL A 95 19.52 18.53 53.52
N PHE A 96 19.21 17.62 52.60
CA PHE A 96 20.16 17.03 51.66
C PHE A 96 19.81 17.47 50.25
N LEU A 97 20.80 17.98 49.51
CA LEU A 97 20.69 18.10 48.06
C LEU A 97 21.22 16.81 47.44
N LEU A 98 20.43 16.25 46.54
CA LEU A 98 20.70 14.98 45.87
C LEU A 98 20.70 15.20 44.37
N ASP A 99 21.54 14.48 43.62
CA ASP A 99 21.31 14.39 42.18
C ASP A 99 20.04 13.55 41.87
N ILE A 100 19.65 13.51 40.60
CA ILE A 100 18.48 12.73 40.14
C ILE A 100 18.60 11.21 40.36
N GLN A 101 19.81 10.71 40.65
CA GLN A 101 20.06 9.30 41.00
C GLN A 101 20.05 9.08 42.51
N GLY A 102 19.90 10.13 43.33
CA GLY A 102 19.87 10.05 44.78
C GLY A 102 21.24 10.10 45.46
N ASN A 103 22.31 10.49 44.76
CA ASN A 103 23.61 10.72 45.38
C ASN A 103 23.63 12.07 46.10
N VAL A 104 24.19 12.11 47.32
CA VAL A 104 24.28 13.35 48.09
C VAL A 104 25.32 14.29 47.50
N THR A 105 24.88 15.49 47.09
CA THR A 105 25.75 16.57 46.59
C THR A 105 26.06 17.60 47.67
N GLN A 106 25.09 17.95 48.51
CA GLN A 106 25.26 18.88 49.63
C GLN A 106 24.40 18.48 50.84
N LYS A 107 24.78 18.97 52.03
CA LYS A 107 24.07 18.74 53.28
C LYS A 107 24.06 20.01 54.14
N PHE A 108 22.90 20.33 54.69
CA PHE A 108 22.69 21.42 55.65
C PHE A 108 22.09 20.89 56.95
N ASP A 109 22.66 21.26 58.09
CA ASP A 109 22.10 21.01 59.42
C ASP A 109 21.35 22.29 59.87
N ILE A 110 20.03 22.32 59.68
CA ILE A 110 19.20 23.53 59.81
C ILE A 110 18.63 23.67 61.23
N SER A 111 18.13 22.57 61.79
CA SER A 111 17.44 22.54 63.07
C SER A 111 17.66 21.17 63.75
N PRO A 112 17.49 21.05 65.08
CA PRO A 112 17.45 19.73 65.73
C PRO A 112 16.11 19.00 65.58
N VAL A 113 15.10 19.62 64.96
CA VAL A 113 13.74 19.07 64.80
C VAL A 113 13.31 19.01 63.33
N LYS A 114 12.17 18.36 63.07
CA LYS A 114 11.62 18.09 61.73
C LYS A 114 11.64 19.33 60.83
N ILE A 115 12.14 19.14 59.61
CA ILE A 115 11.95 20.11 58.51
C ILE A 115 10.52 19.96 58.01
N ASN A 116 9.76 21.05 58.02
CA ASN A 116 8.36 21.03 57.60
C ASN A 116 8.21 21.21 56.09
N GLN A 117 8.95 22.14 55.51
CA GLN A 117 8.91 22.39 54.07
C GLN A 117 10.20 22.97 53.54
N ILE A 118 10.47 22.63 52.28
CA ILE A 118 11.50 23.23 51.44
C ILE A 118 10.80 23.81 50.20
N SER A 119 11.16 25.03 49.81
CA SER A 119 10.70 25.69 48.59
C SER A 119 11.91 26.19 47.81
N LEU A 120 11.91 25.99 46.51
CA LEU A 120 12.91 26.51 45.59
C LEU A 120 12.32 27.63 44.73
N ASP A 121 13.17 28.51 44.21
CA ASP A 121 12.81 29.38 43.09
C ASP A 121 13.03 28.63 41.75
N ASP A 122 12.47 29.13 40.65
CA ASP A 122 12.51 28.48 39.33
C ASP A 122 13.94 28.31 38.78
N SER A 123 14.90 29.04 39.34
CA SER A 123 16.32 28.91 38.96
C SER A 123 17.04 27.80 39.71
N GLY A 124 16.48 27.37 40.84
CA GLY A 124 17.09 26.42 41.76
C GLY A 124 18.29 27.01 42.50
N GLU A 125 18.48 28.33 42.48
CA GLU A 125 19.61 29.00 43.13
C GLU A 125 19.27 29.46 44.55
N HIS A 126 17.99 29.65 44.86
CA HIS A 126 17.52 30.08 46.17
C HIS A 126 16.59 29.04 46.79
N VAL A 127 16.74 28.85 48.10
CA VAL A 127 15.97 27.89 48.87
C VAL A 127 15.37 28.57 50.10
N GLY A 128 14.10 28.25 50.37
CA GLY A 128 13.38 28.58 51.59
C GLY A 128 13.13 27.31 52.38
N ILE A 129 13.46 27.30 53.67
CA ILE A 129 13.34 26.15 54.55
C ILE A 129 12.63 26.60 55.83
N CYS A 130 11.65 25.83 56.29
CA CYS A 130 11.06 26.01 57.61
C CYS A 130 11.09 24.71 58.43
N SER A 131 11.23 24.84 59.74
CA SER A 131 11.28 23.72 60.69
C SER A 131 10.26 23.85 61.81
N GLU A 132 9.98 22.73 62.48
CA GLU A 132 8.94 22.61 63.50
C GLU A 132 9.16 23.52 64.73
N ASP A 133 10.40 23.92 65.01
CA ASP A 133 10.77 24.86 66.08
C ASP A 133 10.58 26.34 65.71
N GLY A 134 10.00 26.65 64.55
CA GLY A 134 9.71 28.02 64.13
C GLY A 134 10.84 28.72 63.39
N LYS A 135 11.95 28.05 63.07
CA LYS A 135 12.99 28.66 62.23
C LYS A 135 12.58 28.73 60.77
N VAL A 136 12.86 29.86 60.13
CA VAL A 136 12.73 30.05 58.69
C VAL A 136 14.04 30.60 58.15
N GLN A 137 14.57 29.93 57.13
CA GLN A 137 15.78 30.34 56.44
C GLN A 137 15.50 30.45 54.94
N VAL A 138 15.78 31.61 54.34
CA VAL A 138 15.71 31.85 52.89
C VAL A 138 17.05 32.37 52.41
N PHE A 139 17.81 31.57 51.68
CA PHE A 139 19.17 31.90 51.27
C PHE A 139 19.49 31.33 49.88
N GLY A 140 20.54 31.86 49.24
CA GLY A 140 21.03 31.28 47.99
C GLY A 140 21.96 30.10 48.26
N LEU A 141 21.82 29.01 47.51
CA LEU A 141 22.65 27.80 47.66
C LEU A 141 24.15 28.08 47.46
N TYR A 142 24.47 29.12 46.69
CA TYR A 142 25.85 29.56 46.41
C TYR A 142 26.18 30.96 46.96
N THR A 143 25.26 31.60 47.69
CA THR A 143 25.46 32.97 48.21
C THR A 143 25.33 33.01 49.73
N ARG A 144 26.05 33.93 50.38
CA ARG A 144 26.12 34.02 51.85
C ARG A 144 25.04 34.92 52.47
N GLU A 145 24.19 35.54 51.66
CA GLU A 145 23.17 36.48 52.13
C GLU A 145 21.78 35.85 52.06
N GLY A 146 21.03 35.95 53.16
CA GLY A 146 19.71 35.37 53.29
C GLY A 146 18.88 35.99 54.40
N PHE A 147 17.62 35.62 54.47
CA PHE A 147 16.73 35.86 55.60
C PHE A 147 16.86 34.67 56.56
N HIS A 148 17.18 34.92 57.82
CA HIS A 148 17.24 33.90 58.86
C HIS A 148 16.55 34.46 60.10
N GLU A 149 15.39 33.92 60.42
CA GLU A 149 14.60 34.35 61.58
C GLU A 149 14.07 33.14 62.35
N ASN A 150 13.91 33.31 63.66
CA ASN A 150 13.29 32.33 64.53
C ASN A 150 12.00 32.90 65.08
N PHE A 151 10.88 32.26 64.76
CA PHE A 151 9.56 32.73 65.13
C PHE A 151 9.10 32.11 66.45
N ASP A 152 8.44 32.91 67.30
CA ASP A 152 7.86 32.43 68.56
C ASP A 152 6.67 31.48 68.34
N CYS A 153 6.15 31.41 67.12
CA CYS A 153 5.08 30.51 66.72
C CYS A 153 5.56 29.48 65.69
N PRO A 154 5.01 28.25 65.70
CA PRO A 154 5.36 27.24 64.71
C PRO A 154 5.04 27.71 63.29
N ILE A 155 6.07 27.71 62.42
CA ILE A 155 5.90 27.93 60.98
C ILE A 155 5.86 26.57 60.30
N LYS A 156 4.76 26.29 59.62
CA LYS A 156 4.49 25.00 58.98
C LYS A 156 4.89 24.99 57.52
N ILE A 157 4.93 26.15 56.88
CA ILE A 157 5.10 26.22 55.44
C ILE A 157 5.81 27.49 55.02
N VAL A 158 6.62 27.37 53.96
CA VAL A 158 7.31 28.47 53.30
C VAL A 158 7.18 28.28 51.79
N ALA A 159 6.95 29.37 51.05
CA ALA A 159 6.99 29.37 49.60
C ALA A 159 7.70 30.61 49.08
N LEU A 160 8.69 30.41 48.21
CA LEU A 160 9.41 31.49 47.54
C LEU A 160 8.62 32.00 46.34
N HIS A 161 8.82 33.27 46.00
CA HIS A 161 8.43 33.78 44.70
C HIS A 161 9.17 32.99 43.60
N PRO A 162 8.51 32.51 42.52
CA PRO A 162 9.13 31.70 41.46
C PRO A 162 10.42 32.34 40.89
N GLN A 163 10.39 33.67 40.70
CA GLN A 163 11.56 34.46 40.28
C GLN A 163 12.29 35.18 41.44
N PHE A 164 12.42 34.55 42.62
CA PHE A 164 12.99 35.17 43.83
C PHE A 164 14.35 35.82 43.57
N GLY A 165 15.29 35.11 42.94
CA GLY A 165 16.62 35.62 42.64
C GLY A 165 16.64 36.81 41.66
N ARG A 166 15.69 36.86 40.72
CA ARG A 166 15.59 37.93 39.70
C ARG A 166 14.77 39.13 40.15
N SER A 167 13.87 38.95 41.12
CA SER A 167 13.02 40.01 41.64
C SER A 167 13.82 40.98 42.51
N SER A 168 13.74 42.28 42.21
CA SER A 168 14.37 43.33 43.01
C SER A 168 13.82 43.37 44.44
N SER A 169 12.52 43.09 44.59
CA SER A 169 11.81 43.12 45.86
C SER A 169 11.89 41.81 46.65
N LYS A 170 12.52 40.75 46.12
CA LYS A 170 12.76 39.43 46.77
C LYS A 170 11.62 39.02 47.72
N GLN A 171 10.62 38.31 47.22
CA GLN A 171 9.40 38.03 47.99
C GLN A 171 9.27 36.56 48.38
N PHE A 172 8.78 36.28 49.58
CA PHE A 172 8.41 34.93 50.00
C PHE A 172 7.25 34.98 51.00
N VAL A 173 6.54 33.86 51.16
CA VAL A 173 5.46 33.73 52.14
C VAL A 173 5.78 32.67 53.17
N THR A 174 5.31 32.89 54.40
CA THR A 174 5.29 31.88 55.46
C THR A 174 3.86 31.65 55.92
N GLY A 175 3.59 30.42 56.35
CA GLY A 175 2.30 30.02 56.90
C GLY A 175 2.46 29.30 58.23
N GLY A 176 1.67 29.74 59.20
CA GLY A 176 1.47 29.11 60.51
C GLY A 176 0.03 29.37 60.94
N SER A 177 -0.18 30.11 62.03
CA SER A 177 -1.51 30.65 62.38
C SER A 177 -1.96 31.81 61.48
N LYS A 178 -1.02 32.44 60.77
CA LYS A 178 -1.23 33.53 59.81
C LYS A 178 -0.50 33.20 58.51
N LEU A 179 -0.97 33.79 57.41
CA LEU A 179 -0.25 33.84 56.14
C LEU A 179 0.42 35.21 56.02
N GLN A 180 1.76 35.22 55.99
CA GLN A 180 2.54 36.46 55.96
C GLN A 180 3.42 36.51 54.71
N LEU A 181 3.32 37.62 53.98
CA LEU A 181 4.17 37.96 52.84
C LEU A 181 5.33 38.84 53.31
N TYR A 182 6.54 38.42 53.00
CA TYR A 182 7.77 39.15 53.22
C TYR A 182 8.24 39.72 51.89
N GLU A 183 8.56 41.02 51.90
CA GLU A 183 9.05 41.74 50.74
C GLU A 183 10.23 42.61 51.15
N ARG A 184 11.32 42.54 50.39
CA ARG A 184 12.48 43.40 50.58
C ARG A 184 12.22 44.76 49.96
N ASN A 185 12.29 45.80 50.79
CA ASN A 185 12.11 47.17 50.34
C ASN A 185 13.42 47.76 49.74
N TRP A 186 13.32 48.98 49.21
CA TRP A 186 14.45 49.70 48.60
C TRP A 186 15.63 49.98 49.57
N LEU A 187 15.41 49.91 50.88
CA LEU A 187 16.44 50.04 51.93
C LEU A 187 17.04 48.68 52.34
N ASN A 188 16.81 47.61 51.56
CA ASN A 188 17.20 46.24 51.87
C ASN A 188 16.66 45.71 53.22
N ARG A 189 15.56 46.27 53.73
CA ARG A 189 14.87 45.75 54.93
C ARG A 189 13.65 44.94 54.54
N TRP A 190 13.34 43.93 55.34
CA TRP A 190 12.16 43.10 55.18
C TRP A 190 10.91 43.82 55.69
N LYS A 191 9.92 43.97 54.81
CA LYS A 191 8.58 44.44 55.14
C LYS A 191 7.64 43.23 55.17
N THR A 192 6.81 43.14 56.21
CA THR A 192 5.84 42.05 56.36
C THR A 192 4.42 42.55 56.11
N LEU A 193 3.62 41.79 55.37
CA LEU A 193 2.20 42.01 55.12
C LEU A 193 1.42 40.76 55.51
N THR A 194 0.39 40.89 56.34
CA THR A 194 -0.50 39.76 56.66
C THR A 194 -1.54 39.63 55.55
N LEU A 195 -1.47 38.53 54.80
CA LEU A 195 -2.42 38.23 53.72
C LEU A 195 -3.70 37.57 54.24
N HIS A 196 -3.58 36.78 55.31
CA HIS A 196 -4.70 36.05 55.89
C HIS A 196 -4.46 35.66 57.36
N GLU A 197 -5.51 35.65 58.18
CA GLU A 197 -5.52 35.25 59.59
C GLU A 197 -6.95 34.83 60.00
N GLY A 198 -7.09 33.94 60.97
CA GLY A 198 -8.36 33.67 61.66
C GLY A 198 -9.16 32.44 61.21
N GLU A 199 -8.73 31.70 60.17
CA GLU A 199 -9.42 30.50 59.66
C GLU A 199 -8.62 29.19 59.88
N GLY A 200 -7.92 29.13 61.02
CA GLY A 200 -7.05 28.02 61.40
C GLY A 200 -5.66 28.06 60.77
N THR A 201 -4.88 27.01 61.01
CA THR A 201 -3.49 26.90 60.55
C THR A 201 -3.42 26.75 59.04
N ILE A 202 -2.45 27.41 58.41
CA ILE A 202 -2.13 27.24 56.99
C ILE A 202 -1.41 25.90 56.81
N THR A 203 -1.97 25.01 55.98
CA THR A 203 -1.49 23.63 55.81
C THR A 203 -0.76 23.39 54.49
N ASN A 204 -1.08 24.14 53.44
CA ASN A 204 -0.41 24.06 52.15
C ASN A 204 -0.36 25.43 51.45
N ILE A 205 0.69 25.70 50.68
CA ILE A 205 0.94 26.90 49.89
C ILE A 205 1.69 26.48 48.63
N LYS A 206 1.19 26.86 47.47
CA LYS A 206 1.92 26.77 46.20
C LYS A 206 1.85 28.12 45.47
N TRP A 207 3.01 28.63 45.10
CA TRP A 207 3.15 29.90 44.40
C TRP A 207 3.51 29.65 42.94
N ARG A 208 2.69 30.17 42.02
CA ARG A 208 2.91 30.07 40.58
C ARG A 208 2.70 31.43 39.93
N ALA A 209 3.67 31.89 39.14
CA ALA A 209 3.66 33.23 38.55
C ALA A 209 3.28 34.32 39.60
N ASN A 210 2.18 35.05 39.37
CA ASN A 210 1.70 36.10 40.27
C ASN A 210 0.62 35.61 41.26
N LEU A 211 0.38 34.31 41.35
CA LEU A 211 -0.70 33.69 42.11
C LEU A 211 -0.14 32.89 43.29
N ILE A 212 -0.67 33.17 44.48
CA ILE A 212 -0.41 32.39 45.70
C ILE A 212 -1.68 31.63 46.03
N ALA A 213 -1.66 30.30 45.90
CA ALA A 213 -2.70 29.43 46.41
C ALA A 213 -2.32 28.93 47.80
N TRP A 214 -3.26 28.92 48.75
CA TRP A 214 -3.07 28.31 50.06
C TRP A 214 -4.31 27.58 50.55
N ALA A 215 -4.09 26.58 51.39
CA ALA A 215 -5.10 25.82 52.11
C ALA A 215 -5.02 26.11 53.61
N ASN A 216 -6.18 26.21 54.25
CA ASN A 216 -6.33 26.31 55.71
C ASN A 216 -7.38 25.30 56.19
N SER A 217 -7.95 25.46 57.39
CA SER A 217 -8.96 24.51 57.90
C SER A 217 -10.35 24.62 57.23
N VAL A 218 -10.62 25.74 56.55
CA VAL A 218 -11.94 26.08 55.96
C VAL A 218 -11.98 25.78 54.46
N GLY A 219 -10.88 26.00 53.75
CA GLY A 219 -10.88 25.91 52.30
C GLY A 219 -9.58 26.36 51.65
N VAL A 220 -9.61 26.48 50.32
CA VAL A 220 -8.50 26.95 49.48
C VAL A 220 -8.79 28.35 48.96
N LYS A 221 -7.77 29.20 48.97
CA LYS A 221 -7.85 30.59 48.50
C LYS A 221 -6.69 30.87 47.57
N ILE A 222 -6.89 31.80 46.64
CA ILE A 222 -5.88 32.29 45.70
C ILE A 222 -5.83 33.81 45.80
N TYR A 223 -4.62 34.32 45.95
CA TYR A 223 -4.32 35.75 46.00
C TYR A 223 -3.50 36.12 44.78
N ASP A 224 -3.97 37.13 44.05
CA ASP A 224 -3.25 37.72 42.94
C ASP A 224 -2.41 38.89 43.45
N ILE A 225 -1.09 38.76 43.33
CA ILE A 225 -0.12 39.74 43.81
C ILE A 225 -0.18 41.02 42.99
N SER A 226 -0.49 40.91 41.69
CA SER A 226 -0.52 42.05 40.78
C SER A 226 -1.64 43.02 41.12
N THR A 227 -2.82 42.50 41.47
CA THR A 227 -3.99 43.29 41.86
C THR A 227 -4.13 43.47 43.37
N ARG A 228 -3.34 42.72 44.15
CA ARG A 228 -3.38 42.68 45.62
C ARG A 228 -4.76 42.30 46.17
N GLN A 229 -5.42 41.37 45.50
CA GLN A 229 -6.76 40.93 45.85
C GLN A 229 -6.85 39.41 45.90
N ARG A 230 -7.69 38.91 46.82
CA ARG A 230 -8.10 37.51 46.84
C ARG A 230 -9.16 37.29 45.75
N ILE A 231 -8.93 36.32 44.88
CA ILE A 231 -9.77 36.07 43.70
C ILE A 231 -10.64 34.81 43.82
N THR A 232 -10.49 34.03 44.91
CA THR A 232 -11.30 32.83 45.15
C THR A 232 -11.46 32.48 46.63
N ASN A 233 -12.45 31.64 46.90
CA ASN A 233 -12.67 30.93 48.16
C ASN A 233 -13.37 29.59 47.86
N VAL A 234 -12.60 28.52 47.66
CA VAL A 234 -13.10 27.16 47.44
C VAL A 234 -13.28 26.50 48.79
N LEU A 235 -14.52 26.14 49.13
CA LEU A 235 -14.84 25.47 50.39
C LEU A 235 -14.41 24.00 50.38
N ARG A 236 -14.10 23.50 51.57
CA ARG A 236 -13.79 22.09 51.84
C ARG A 236 -15.07 21.25 51.91
N ASP A 237 -15.15 20.16 51.13
CA ASP A 237 -16.34 19.28 51.11
C ASP A 237 -16.32 18.23 52.24
N ASN A 238 -15.15 17.62 52.49
CA ASN A 238 -14.96 16.55 53.48
C ASN A 238 -14.78 17.09 54.91
N ALA A 239 -15.77 17.83 55.42
CA ALA A 239 -15.69 18.52 56.71
C ALA A 239 -15.52 17.59 57.93
N SER A 240 -15.95 16.33 57.83
CA SER A 240 -15.80 15.31 58.88
C SER A 240 -14.35 14.86 59.08
N LEU A 241 -13.53 14.90 58.03
CA LEU A 241 -12.13 14.52 58.11
C LEU A 241 -11.34 15.58 58.88
N ARG A 242 -10.27 15.18 59.55
CA ARG A 242 -9.36 16.12 60.21
C ARG A 242 -8.32 16.67 59.22
N PRO A 243 -8.20 18.01 59.02
CA PRO A 243 -7.24 18.60 58.08
C PRO A 243 -5.77 18.25 58.32
N ASP A 244 -5.40 17.95 59.57
CA ASP A 244 -4.03 17.56 59.97
C ASP A 244 -3.72 16.07 59.72
N MET A 245 -4.75 15.24 59.55
CA MET A 245 -4.62 13.81 59.20
C MET A 245 -4.72 13.60 57.68
N TYR A 246 -5.56 14.42 57.02
CA TYR A 246 -5.83 14.40 55.58
C TYR A 246 -5.52 15.79 55.01
N PRO A 247 -4.22 16.10 54.82
CA PRO A 247 -3.79 17.40 54.33
C PRO A 247 -4.32 17.65 52.91
N CYS A 248 -4.54 18.92 52.58
CA CYS A 248 -4.91 19.33 51.23
C CYS A 248 -3.68 19.31 50.33
N SER A 249 -3.77 18.62 49.19
CA SER A 249 -2.77 18.63 48.13
C SER A 249 -3.12 19.72 47.11
N LEU A 250 -2.16 20.59 46.81
CA LEU A 250 -2.29 21.66 45.83
C LEU A 250 -1.27 21.45 44.72
N CYS A 251 -1.72 21.52 43.47
CA CYS A 251 -0.87 21.35 42.29
C CYS A 251 -1.27 22.33 41.19
N TRP A 252 -0.33 23.14 40.71
CA TRP A 252 -0.56 23.96 39.51
C TRP A 252 -0.29 23.12 38.27
N LYS A 253 -1.30 22.89 37.43
CA LYS A 253 -1.12 22.24 36.11
C LYS A 253 -0.40 23.18 35.15
N ASP A 254 -0.76 24.46 35.21
CA ASP A 254 -0.17 25.54 34.43
C ASP A 254 -0.25 26.87 35.23
N SER A 255 0.05 28.01 34.59
CA SER A 255 0.03 29.32 35.24
C SER A 255 -1.36 29.84 35.64
N THR A 256 -2.42 29.15 35.24
CA THR A 256 -3.83 29.54 35.41
C THR A 256 -4.73 28.43 35.94
N THR A 257 -4.28 27.18 35.93
CA THR A 257 -5.08 26.01 36.35
C THR A 257 -4.52 25.41 37.63
N LEU A 258 -5.28 25.50 38.72
CA LEU A 258 -4.98 24.89 40.01
C LEU A 258 -5.81 23.62 40.20
N VAL A 259 -5.16 22.52 40.57
CA VAL A 259 -5.80 21.28 41.00
C VAL A 259 -5.75 21.22 42.53
N ILE A 260 -6.91 20.96 43.13
CA ILE A 260 -7.10 20.85 44.58
C ILE A 260 -7.55 19.42 44.87
N GLY A 261 -6.79 18.72 45.70
CA GLY A 261 -7.16 17.40 46.21
C GLY A 261 -7.31 17.45 47.73
N TRP A 262 -8.45 17.00 48.25
CA TRP A 262 -8.65 17.01 49.70
C TRP A 262 -9.62 15.92 50.19
N GLY A 263 -9.10 14.97 50.96
CA GLY A 263 -9.85 13.78 51.33
C GLY A 263 -10.05 12.95 50.06
N THR A 264 -11.29 12.71 49.66
CA THR A 264 -11.62 12.01 48.42
C THR A 264 -11.94 12.97 47.26
N SER A 265 -12.02 14.28 47.50
CA SER A 265 -12.51 15.23 46.49
C SER A 265 -11.37 15.84 45.68
N VAL A 266 -11.53 15.87 44.36
CA VAL A 266 -10.67 16.58 43.40
C VAL A 266 -11.47 17.72 42.77
N LYS A 267 -10.89 18.92 42.74
CA LYS A 267 -11.43 20.09 42.04
C LYS A 267 -10.37 20.72 41.14
N ILE A 268 -10.72 20.94 39.88
CA ILE A 268 -9.88 21.65 38.92
C ILE A 268 -10.43 23.06 38.76
N CYS A 269 -9.60 24.04 39.07
CA CYS A 269 -9.94 25.45 39.16
C CYS A 269 -9.17 26.25 38.11
N ALA A 270 -9.89 26.83 37.14
CA ALA A 270 -9.32 27.71 36.13
C ALA A 270 -9.44 29.18 36.55
N VAL A 271 -8.33 29.91 36.51
CA VAL A 271 -8.28 31.35 36.74
C VAL A 271 -8.60 32.06 35.43
N LYS A 272 -9.70 32.82 35.40
CA LYS A 272 -10.20 33.56 34.23
C LYS A 272 -10.19 35.07 34.48
N GLU A 273 -10.09 35.84 33.41
CA GLU A 273 -10.22 37.30 33.43
C GLU A 273 -11.69 37.70 33.24
N ARG A 274 -12.15 38.72 33.97
CA ARG A 274 -13.49 39.31 33.80
C ARG A 274 -13.49 40.29 32.64
N ASP A 275 -14.62 40.42 31.96
CA ASP A 275 -14.79 41.45 30.92
C ASP A 275 -14.70 42.85 31.56
N PRO A 276 -13.90 43.79 31.03
CA PRO A 276 -13.77 45.15 31.56
C PRO A 276 -15.09 45.92 31.73
N THR A 277 -16.14 45.54 30.97
CA THR A 277 -17.45 46.20 31.01
C THR A 277 -18.31 45.81 32.20
N GLU A 278 -18.00 44.69 32.86
CA GLU A 278 -18.72 44.18 34.06
C GLU A 278 -18.16 44.76 35.38
N VAL A 279 -17.16 45.64 35.30
CA VAL A 279 -16.30 46.01 36.43
C VAL A 279 -16.67 47.36 37.04
N ARG A 280 -17.36 47.35 38.19
CA ARG A 280 -17.27 48.48 39.12
C ARG A 280 -16.71 48.13 40.50
N ASP A 281 -16.88 46.91 41.00
CA ASP A 281 -16.46 46.55 42.37
C ASP A 281 -15.92 45.11 42.56
N LEU A 282 -15.64 44.39 41.46
CA LEU A 282 -15.14 43.00 41.51
C LEU A 282 -13.67 42.92 41.06
N PRO A 283 -12.90 41.92 41.54
CA PRO A 283 -11.52 41.70 41.09
C PRO A 283 -11.43 41.50 39.57
N SER A 284 -10.30 41.83 38.94
CA SER A 284 -10.14 41.62 37.49
C SER A 284 -10.11 40.14 37.09
N ARG A 285 -9.78 39.25 38.04
CA ARG A 285 -9.76 37.80 37.85
C ARG A 285 -10.73 37.08 38.77
N TYR A 286 -11.19 35.92 38.34
CA TYR A 286 -12.00 35.01 39.14
C TYR A 286 -11.57 33.58 38.90
N VAL A 287 -12.05 32.68 39.74
CA VAL A 287 -11.80 31.26 39.62
C VAL A 287 -13.12 30.55 39.29
N GLU A 288 -13.07 29.72 38.26
CA GLU A 288 -14.15 28.82 37.87
C GLU A 288 -13.73 27.39 38.15
N ILE A 289 -14.60 26.62 38.80
CA ILE A 289 -14.39 25.18 38.96
C ILE A 289 -14.84 24.52 37.66
N VAL A 290 -13.89 24.06 36.87
CA VAL A 290 -14.14 23.46 35.54
C VAL A 290 -14.40 21.96 35.61
N SER A 291 -13.95 21.33 36.68
CA SER A 291 -14.22 19.92 36.98
C SER A 291 -14.20 19.71 38.48
N ALA A 292 -15.13 18.89 38.98
CA ALA A 292 -15.18 18.45 40.37
C ALA A 292 -15.75 17.04 40.45
N PHE A 293 -15.04 16.15 41.14
CA PHE A 293 -15.44 14.75 41.31
C PHE A 293 -14.84 14.17 42.60
N ASP A 294 -15.41 13.07 43.06
CA ASP A 294 -14.91 12.30 44.19
C ASP A 294 -14.20 11.02 43.70
N THR A 295 -13.26 10.55 44.51
CA THR A 295 -12.40 9.40 44.26
C THR A 295 -12.66 8.33 45.33
N GLU A 296 -12.29 7.08 45.06
CA GLU A 296 -12.53 5.97 45.99
C GLU A 296 -11.66 6.07 47.26
N PHE A 297 -10.44 6.59 47.12
CA PHE A 297 -9.42 6.59 48.17
C PHE A 297 -9.03 8.01 48.62
N TYR A 298 -8.29 8.10 49.73
CA TYR A 298 -7.88 9.39 50.27
C TYR A 298 -6.65 9.94 49.53
N ILE A 299 -6.76 11.15 49.02
CA ILE A 299 -5.71 11.84 48.28
C ILE A 299 -4.60 12.27 49.24
N SER A 300 -3.37 11.91 48.89
CA SER A 300 -2.14 12.29 49.60
C SER A 300 -1.16 13.07 48.72
N GLY A 301 -1.36 13.09 47.39
CA GLY A 301 -0.51 13.83 46.47
C GLY A 301 -1.13 13.98 45.08
N LEU A 302 -0.71 15.02 44.36
CA LEU A 302 -1.19 15.37 43.02
C LEU A 302 -0.03 15.80 42.12
N GLY A 303 -0.06 15.37 40.85
CA GLY A 303 0.88 15.81 39.82
C GLY A 303 0.24 15.83 38.44
N PRO A 304 0.59 16.79 37.56
CA PRO A 304 0.06 16.85 36.21
C PRO A 304 0.82 15.88 35.28
N LEU A 305 0.11 15.26 34.33
CA LEU A 305 0.70 14.47 33.24
C LEU A 305 0.01 14.83 31.92
N GLY A 306 0.52 15.85 31.23
CA GLY A 306 -0.15 16.39 30.06
C GLY A 306 -1.57 16.87 30.41
N ASP A 307 -2.59 16.25 29.81
CA ASP A 307 -4.00 16.51 30.12
C ASP A 307 -4.61 15.59 31.20
N GLN A 308 -3.84 14.61 31.65
CA GLN A 308 -4.19 13.69 32.73
C GLN A 308 -3.65 14.18 34.07
N LEU A 309 -4.10 13.53 35.14
CA LEU A 309 -3.69 13.81 36.51
C LEU A 309 -3.16 12.53 37.14
N VAL A 310 -2.00 12.62 37.78
CA VAL A 310 -1.45 11.57 38.63
C VAL A 310 -1.88 11.84 40.06
N VAL A 311 -2.52 10.87 40.68
CA VAL A 311 -3.06 10.98 42.04
C VAL A 311 -2.46 9.89 42.91
N LEU A 312 -1.81 10.30 44.00
CA LEU A 312 -1.30 9.37 45.02
C LEU A 312 -2.37 9.19 46.10
N TYR A 313 -2.82 7.95 46.27
CA TYR A 313 -3.83 7.59 47.23
C TYR A 313 -3.27 6.84 48.43
N TYR A 314 -3.78 7.20 49.59
CA TYR A 314 -3.72 6.42 50.81
C TYR A 314 -4.96 5.54 50.93
N VAL A 315 -4.73 4.22 51.01
CA VAL A 315 -5.80 3.21 50.99
C VAL A 315 -6.01 2.61 52.37
N LYS A 316 -7.27 2.58 52.80
CA LYS A 316 -7.73 1.85 53.98
C LYS A 316 -8.75 0.81 53.54
N GLU A 317 -8.54 -0.44 53.95
CA GLU A 317 -9.46 -1.54 53.69
C GLU A 317 -10.11 -1.98 55.01
N ILE A 318 -11.39 -2.37 54.93
CA ILE A 318 -12.13 -2.93 56.06
C ILE A 318 -12.15 -4.44 55.88
N SER A 319 -11.76 -5.21 56.91
CA SER A 319 -11.80 -6.67 56.80
C SER A 319 -13.24 -7.18 56.74
N ASP A 320 -13.56 -8.02 55.76
CA ASP A 320 -14.87 -8.67 55.63
C ASP A 320 -15.19 -9.59 56.83
N GLU A 321 -14.17 -10.17 57.48
CA GLU A 321 -14.35 -11.14 58.57
C GLU A 321 -14.68 -10.51 59.93
N THR A 322 -14.29 -9.26 60.19
CA THR A 322 -14.48 -8.65 61.53
C THR A 322 -15.24 -7.32 61.56
N GLN A 323 -15.61 -6.73 60.41
CA GLN A 323 -16.35 -5.46 60.23
C GLN A 323 -15.89 -4.21 61.02
N ASP A 324 -14.94 -4.36 61.96
CA ASP A 324 -14.50 -3.33 62.92
C ASP A 324 -12.97 -3.13 62.93
N LYS A 325 -12.21 -3.86 62.07
CA LYS A 325 -10.76 -3.67 61.92
C LYS A 325 -10.42 -3.10 60.54
N GLU A 326 -10.07 -1.81 60.53
CA GLU A 326 -9.42 -1.16 59.40
C GLU A 326 -7.94 -1.61 59.32
N PHE A 327 -7.52 -2.06 58.15
CA PHE A 327 -6.10 -2.30 57.85
C PHE A 327 -5.63 -1.36 56.75
N ARG A 328 -4.36 -0.96 56.85
CA ARG A 328 -3.72 -0.09 55.87
C ARG A 328 -3.24 -0.95 54.71
N ALA A 329 -3.72 -0.66 53.51
CA ALA A 329 -3.30 -1.33 52.30
C ALA A 329 -2.13 -0.59 51.62
N ARG A 330 -1.61 -1.17 50.54
CA ARG A 330 -0.58 -0.52 49.73
C ARG A 330 -1.13 0.81 49.16
N PRO A 331 -0.38 1.92 49.23
CA PRO A 331 -0.80 3.16 48.59
C PRO A 331 -0.89 2.94 47.08
N ARG A 332 -1.79 3.67 46.42
CA ARG A 332 -2.00 3.56 44.98
C ARG A 332 -1.54 4.81 44.26
N LEU A 333 -1.01 4.65 43.06
CA LEU A 333 -0.72 5.76 42.16
C LEU A 333 -1.56 5.56 40.91
N ASP A 334 -2.53 6.45 40.72
CA ASP A 334 -3.47 6.35 39.62
C ASP A 334 -3.22 7.47 38.62
N ILE A 335 -3.33 7.14 37.34
CA ILE A 335 -3.44 8.10 36.25
C ILE A 335 -4.92 8.20 35.93
N ILE A 336 -5.48 9.40 36.05
CA ILE A 336 -6.89 9.65 35.76
C ILE A 336 -7.04 10.73 34.70
N GLN A 337 -8.06 10.58 33.86
CA GLN A 337 -8.50 11.60 32.92
C GLN A 337 -9.68 12.35 33.54
N PRO A 338 -9.52 13.64 33.92
CA PRO A 338 -10.61 14.43 34.46
C PRO A 338 -11.69 14.71 33.41
N LEU A 339 -12.95 14.55 33.80
CA LEU A 339 -14.16 14.96 33.08
C LEU A 339 -14.89 16.04 33.91
N PRO A 340 -15.87 16.78 33.37
CA PRO A 340 -16.53 17.87 34.11
C PRO A 340 -17.13 17.47 35.47
N GLU A 341 -17.72 16.28 35.59
CA GLU A 341 -18.39 15.80 36.81
C GLU A 341 -17.91 14.40 37.26
N ALA A 342 -16.88 13.84 36.60
CA ALA A 342 -16.38 12.50 36.84
C ALA A 342 -14.89 12.41 36.48
N CYS A 343 -14.28 11.24 36.66
CA CYS A 343 -12.99 10.91 36.09
C CYS A 343 -13.02 9.52 35.47
N GLU A 344 -12.21 9.32 34.44
CA GLU A 344 -11.92 8.01 33.87
C GLU A 344 -10.57 7.53 34.41
N GLU A 345 -10.53 6.31 34.95
CA GLU A 345 -9.29 5.68 35.38
C GLU A 345 -8.53 5.16 34.16
N ILE A 346 -7.28 5.61 33.99
CA ILE A 346 -6.43 5.25 32.86
C ILE A 346 -5.40 4.19 33.25
N SER A 347 -4.99 4.18 34.52
CA SER A 347 -4.06 3.23 35.13
C SER A 347 -4.21 3.32 36.64
N SER A 348 -4.21 2.19 37.35
CA SER A 348 -4.15 2.13 38.82
C SER A 348 -3.12 1.11 39.28
N ASP A 349 -2.10 1.59 40.01
CA ASP A 349 -0.99 0.76 40.43
C ASP A 349 -0.84 0.75 41.96
N ALA A 350 -0.88 -0.45 42.56
CA ALA A 350 -0.59 -0.63 43.99
C ALA A 350 0.92 -0.63 44.26
N LEU A 351 1.41 0.40 44.97
CA LEU A 351 2.84 0.62 45.18
C LEU A 351 3.44 -0.27 46.27
N THR A 352 4.65 -0.76 46.02
CA THR A 352 5.44 -1.53 46.99
C THR A 352 6.33 -0.64 47.87
N VAL A 353 5.70 0.25 48.64
CA VAL A 353 6.40 1.16 49.58
C VAL A 353 6.77 0.43 50.87
N ARG A 354 8.01 0.57 51.35
CA ARG A 354 8.43 -0.04 52.63
C ARG A 354 7.63 0.52 53.82
N HIS A 355 7.28 -0.35 54.76
CA HIS A 355 6.55 0.01 55.99
C HIS A 355 5.21 0.73 55.75
N PHE A 356 4.54 0.48 54.63
CA PHE A 356 3.27 1.13 54.31
C PHE A 356 2.19 0.91 55.39
N GLN A 357 2.25 -0.20 56.15
CA GLN A 357 1.31 -0.50 57.22
C GLN A 357 1.41 0.46 58.43
N GLU A 358 2.51 1.20 58.55
CA GLU A 358 2.76 2.15 59.64
C GLU A 358 2.42 3.60 59.26
N ASN A 359 2.33 3.89 57.96
CA ASN A 359 2.15 5.24 57.43
C ASN A 359 0.68 5.69 57.44
N GLU A 360 0.44 6.98 57.64
CA GLU A 360 -0.86 7.64 57.50
C GLU A 360 -0.91 8.47 56.20
N CYS A 361 -2.10 8.97 55.84
CA CYS A 361 -2.31 9.80 54.65
C CYS A 361 -1.35 11.01 54.58
N ARG A 362 -1.00 11.62 55.72
CA ARG A 362 -0.07 12.75 55.83
C ARG A 362 1.41 12.40 55.68
N ASP A 363 1.76 11.13 55.78
CA ASP A 363 3.15 10.67 55.69
C ASP A 363 3.57 10.45 54.23
N TYR A 364 2.58 10.39 53.34
CA TYR A 364 2.78 10.31 51.90
C TYR A 364 2.85 11.70 51.27
N GLY A 365 3.74 11.87 50.29
CA GLY A 365 3.81 13.04 49.45
C GLY A 365 4.11 12.67 48.01
N LEU A 366 3.64 13.49 47.07
CA LEU A 366 3.93 13.36 45.64
C LEU A 366 4.55 14.66 45.15
N GLU A 367 5.76 14.57 44.62
CA GLU A 367 6.46 15.70 44.00
C GLU A 367 6.86 15.36 42.57
N HIS A 368 6.94 16.37 41.72
CA HIS A 368 7.28 16.24 40.29
C HIS A 368 8.07 17.47 39.83
N SER A 369 8.75 17.36 38.70
CA SER A 369 9.39 18.50 38.02
C SER A 369 8.55 18.94 36.83
N GLU A 370 8.61 20.22 36.48
CA GLU A 370 7.96 20.71 35.27
C GLU A 370 8.71 20.21 34.03
N GLY A 371 7.96 19.65 33.07
CA GLY A 371 8.50 19.18 31.79
C GLY A 371 9.05 17.76 31.78
N GLU A 372 9.10 17.07 32.94
CA GLU A 372 9.48 15.66 33.04
C GLU A 372 8.32 14.82 33.56
N SER A 373 8.04 13.68 32.92
CA SER A 373 7.07 12.68 33.39
C SER A 373 7.63 11.81 34.52
N LEU A 374 8.23 12.44 35.54
CA LEU A 374 8.82 11.79 36.71
C LEU A 374 8.08 12.19 37.98
N PHE A 375 7.58 11.19 38.71
CA PHE A 375 6.84 11.40 39.95
C PHE A 375 7.58 10.74 41.12
N TYR A 376 7.82 11.52 42.16
CA TYR A 376 8.52 11.07 43.36
C TYR A 376 7.52 10.86 44.50
N ILE A 377 7.31 9.60 44.84
CA ILE A 377 6.48 9.16 45.95
C ILE A 377 7.35 9.12 47.20
N ILE A 378 7.06 10.02 48.14
CA ILE A 378 7.83 10.18 49.37
C ILE A 378 7.06 9.50 50.51
N SER A 379 7.77 8.71 51.30
CA SER A 379 7.33 8.20 52.59
C SER A 379 8.47 8.33 53.61
N PRO A 380 8.22 8.21 54.93
CA PRO A 380 9.24 8.41 55.94
C PRO A 380 10.48 7.50 55.78
N LYS A 381 10.29 6.29 55.21
CA LYS A 381 11.33 5.25 55.09
C LYS A 381 11.60 4.76 53.67
N ASP A 382 10.96 5.35 52.66
CA ASP A 382 11.17 4.99 51.27
C ASP A 382 10.89 6.16 50.32
N ILE A 383 11.63 6.23 49.21
CA ILE A 383 11.36 7.15 48.11
C ILE A 383 11.31 6.32 46.83
N VAL A 384 10.15 6.31 46.19
CA VAL A 384 9.89 5.57 44.94
C VAL A 384 9.68 6.58 43.82
N VAL A 385 10.30 6.34 42.68
CA VAL A 385 10.20 7.15 41.47
C VAL A 385 9.33 6.38 40.48
N ALA A 386 8.22 6.98 40.07
CA ALA A 386 7.40 6.50 38.97
C ALA A 386 7.77 7.23 37.68
N LYS A 387 7.92 6.47 36.59
CA LYS A 387 8.27 6.97 35.26
C LYS A 387 7.34 6.36 34.22
N GLU A 388 7.03 7.10 33.17
CA GLU A 388 6.38 6.51 31.99
C GLU A 388 7.26 5.40 31.41
N ARG A 389 6.61 4.30 30.99
CA ARG A 389 7.31 3.21 30.30
C ARG A 389 7.75 3.64 28.92
N ASP A 390 8.96 3.24 28.55
CA ASP A 390 9.50 3.42 27.21
C ASP A 390 9.31 2.16 26.34
N GLN A 391 9.76 2.22 25.09
CA GLN A 391 9.64 1.12 24.15
C GLN A 391 10.48 -0.11 24.53
N ASP A 392 11.59 0.07 25.25
CA ASP A 392 12.34 -1.07 25.78
C ASP A 392 11.52 -1.75 26.88
N ASP A 393 10.86 -0.99 27.75
CA ASP A 393 10.00 -1.55 28.80
C ASP A 393 8.80 -2.32 28.24
N HIS A 394 8.20 -1.81 27.15
CA HIS A 394 7.11 -2.52 26.45
C HIS A 394 7.57 -3.88 25.91
N ILE A 395 8.77 -3.93 25.33
CA ILE A 395 9.36 -5.18 24.82
C ILE A 395 9.66 -6.15 25.97
N ASP A 396 10.24 -5.68 27.08
CA ASP A 396 10.48 -6.50 28.27
C ASP A 396 9.17 -7.14 28.77
N TRP A 397 8.09 -6.35 28.85
CA TRP A 397 6.77 -6.85 29.26
C TRP A 397 6.23 -7.93 28.30
N LEU A 398 6.32 -7.71 26.98
CA LEU A 398 5.90 -8.70 25.99
C LEU A 398 6.73 -10.00 26.08
N LEU A 399 8.04 -9.88 26.33
CA LEU A 399 8.93 -11.04 26.48
C LEU A 399 8.63 -11.84 27.75
N ASP A 400 8.38 -11.16 28.87
CA ASP A 400 8.00 -11.79 30.15
C ASP A 400 6.67 -12.55 30.02
N LYS A 401 5.72 -12.00 29.24
CA LYS A 401 4.44 -12.65 28.91
C LYS A 401 4.56 -13.68 27.76
N LYS A 402 5.77 -14.00 27.28
CA LYS A 402 6.03 -14.93 26.17
C LYS A 402 5.30 -14.55 24.85
N LYS A 403 4.92 -13.28 24.68
CA LYS A 403 4.33 -12.71 23.45
C LYS A 403 5.43 -12.32 22.46
N TYR A 404 6.25 -13.31 22.08
CA TYR A 404 7.46 -13.09 21.28
C TYR A 404 7.20 -12.52 19.88
N GLU A 405 6.07 -12.85 19.26
CA GLU A 405 5.72 -12.32 17.93
C GLU A 405 5.42 -10.82 17.99
N GLU A 406 4.61 -10.39 18.95
CA GLU A 406 4.33 -8.98 19.22
C GLU A 406 5.61 -8.25 19.61
N ALA A 407 6.44 -8.85 20.47
CA ALA A 407 7.73 -8.27 20.89
C ALA A 407 8.65 -8.03 19.68
N LEU A 408 8.72 -8.98 18.75
CA LEU A 408 9.52 -8.86 17.54
C LEU A 408 8.98 -7.74 16.63
N MET A 409 7.66 -7.64 16.45
CA MET A 409 7.05 -6.57 15.65
C MET A 409 7.29 -5.19 16.27
N ALA A 410 7.06 -5.04 17.58
CA ALA A 410 7.33 -3.81 18.31
C ALA A 410 8.81 -3.41 18.17
N ALA A 411 9.73 -4.39 18.28
CA ALA A 411 11.15 -4.16 18.14
C ALA A 411 11.56 -3.68 16.73
N GLU A 412 10.92 -4.22 15.69
CA GLU A 412 11.18 -3.83 14.30
C GLU A 412 10.65 -2.43 13.98
N ILE A 413 9.44 -2.09 14.44
CA ILE A 413 8.81 -0.78 14.23
C ILE A 413 9.63 0.31 14.94
N SER A 414 10.04 0.05 16.18
CA SER A 414 10.69 1.02 17.05
C SER A 414 12.22 0.89 17.07
N PHE A 415 12.84 0.25 16.07
CA PHE A 415 14.29 -0.07 16.05
C PHE A 415 15.22 1.11 16.38
N LYS A 416 14.83 2.35 16.06
CA LYS A 416 15.64 3.56 16.36
C LYS A 416 15.57 4.02 17.82
N ASN A 417 14.52 3.64 18.54
CA ASN A 417 14.22 4.13 19.88
C ASN A 417 14.61 3.15 20.97
N ILE A 418 14.86 1.89 20.60
CA ILE A 418 15.23 0.78 21.49
C ILE A 418 16.73 0.82 21.76
N LYS A 419 17.12 0.71 23.02
CA LYS A 419 18.52 0.77 23.48
C LYS A 419 18.97 -0.52 24.16
N ARG A 420 18.07 -1.26 24.80
CA ARG A 420 18.38 -2.48 25.58
C ARG A 420 18.24 -3.75 24.75
N HIS A 421 17.36 -3.76 23.75
CA HIS A 421 17.08 -4.96 22.96
C HIS A 421 17.66 -4.94 21.54
N GLU A 422 18.12 -6.11 21.10
CA GLU A 422 18.48 -6.36 19.71
C GLU A 422 17.39 -7.21 19.04
N VAL A 423 16.87 -6.75 17.90
CA VAL A 423 15.83 -7.46 17.13
C VAL A 423 16.20 -8.90 16.84
N GLN A 424 17.48 -9.16 16.52
CA GLN A 424 17.97 -10.52 16.25
C GLN A 424 17.88 -11.42 17.48
N LYS A 425 18.18 -10.92 18.69
CA LYS A 425 18.09 -11.69 19.93
C LYS A 425 16.64 -12.04 20.26
N ILE A 426 15.71 -11.09 20.10
CA ILE A 426 14.27 -11.33 20.26
C ILE A 426 13.79 -12.39 19.27
N GLY A 427 14.20 -12.26 18.00
CA GLY A 427 13.83 -13.23 16.97
C GLY A 427 14.36 -14.64 17.24
N ILE A 428 15.58 -14.78 17.76
CA ILE A 428 16.14 -16.09 18.16
C ILE A 428 15.35 -16.66 19.35
N ALA A 429 15.01 -15.84 20.35
CA ALA A 429 14.16 -16.27 21.46
C ALA A 429 12.77 -16.74 20.98
N TYR A 430 12.19 -16.04 20.00
CA TYR A 430 10.94 -16.45 19.38
C TYR A 430 11.04 -17.79 18.65
N ILE A 431 12.09 -17.99 17.84
CA ILE A 431 12.35 -19.28 17.16
C ILE A 431 12.52 -20.39 18.20
N ASN A 432 13.23 -20.12 19.30
CA ASN A 432 13.40 -21.10 20.37
C ASN A 432 12.07 -21.53 20.98
N HIS A 433 11.20 -20.58 21.30
CA HIS A 433 9.86 -20.85 21.82
C HIS A 433 8.99 -21.67 20.86
N LEU A 434 9.01 -21.35 19.56
CA LEU A 434 8.26 -22.11 18.54
C LEU A 434 8.77 -23.55 18.41
N VAL A 435 10.09 -23.75 18.46
CA VAL A 435 10.71 -25.09 18.44
C VAL A 435 10.33 -25.89 19.70
N GLU A 436 10.31 -25.26 20.88
CA GLU A 436 9.89 -25.91 22.13
C GLU A 436 8.41 -26.31 22.12
N LYS A 437 7.54 -25.51 21.48
CA LYS A 437 6.12 -25.84 21.26
C LYS A 437 5.88 -26.91 20.19
N GLY A 438 6.89 -27.25 19.39
CA GLY A 438 6.78 -28.20 18.27
C GLY A 438 6.24 -27.59 16.97
N GLU A 439 6.15 -26.26 16.86
CA GLU A 439 5.70 -25.55 15.67
C GLU A 439 6.85 -25.32 14.66
N TYR A 440 7.41 -26.41 14.15
CA TYR A 440 8.65 -26.38 13.36
C TYR A 440 8.54 -25.62 12.03
N ASP A 441 7.39 -25.68 11.34
CA ASP A 441 7.19 -24.97 10.07
C ASP A 441 7.16 -23.45 10.25
N VAL A 442 6.55 -22.98 11.33
CA VAL A 442 6.50 -21.55 11.67
C VAL A 442 7.89 -21.07 12.08
N ALA A 443 8.60 -21.84 12.93
CA ALA A 443 9.98 -21.56 13.32
C ALA A 443 10.90 -21.44 12.09
N ALA A 444 10.81 -22.41 11.17
CA ALA A 444 11.59 -22.44 9.94
C ALA A 444 11.33 -21.22 9.03
N ARG A 445 10.07 -20.79 8.91
CA ARG A 445 9.71 -19.58 8.14
C ARG A 445 10.33 -18.32 8.76
N LYS A 446 10.28 -18.18 10.09
CA LYS A 446 10.82 -17.00 10.79
C LYS A 446 12.34 -16.91 10.70
N CYS A 447 13.04 -18.04 10.51
CA CYS A 447 14.49 -18.07 10.30
C CYS A 447 14.97 -17.16 9.16
N GLN A 448 14.22 -17.08 8.04
CA GLN A 448 14.63 -16.23 6.90
C GLN A 448 14.80 -14.77 7.29
N LYS A 449 13.87 -14.26 8.09
CA LYS A 449 13.82 -12.86 8.50
C LYS A 449 14.78 -12.58 9.66
N VAL A 450 14.81 -13.47 10.67
CA VAL A 450 15.58 -13.28 11.91
C VAL A 450 17.09 -13.50 11.72
N LEU A 451 17.47 -14.58 11.00
CA LEU A 451 18.88 -14.92 10.81
C LEU A 451 19.52 -14.05 9.73
N GLY A 452 18.72 -13.58 8.77
CA GLY A 452 19.13 -12.64 7.73
C GLY A 452 20.36 -13.13 6.97
N LYS A 453 21.41 -12.30 6.94
CA LYS A 453 22.68 -12.59 6.25
C LYS A 453 23.74 -13.26 7.12
N ASN A 454 23.43 -13.67 8.36
CA ASN A 454 24.42 -14.25 9.27
C ASN A 454 24.57 -15.76 9.00
N MET A 455 25.72 -16.15 8.40
CA MET A 455 26.01 -17.54 8.05
C MET A 455 26.09 -18.46 9.26
N GLU A 456 26.74 -18.05 10.36
CA GLU A 456 26.94 -18.89 11.53
C GLU A 456 25.61 -19.25 12.22
N LEU A 457 24.71 -18.27 12.31
CA LEU A 457 23.37 -18.50 12.87
C LEU A 457 22.54 -19.46 12.02
N TRP A 458 22.63 -19.36 10.68
CA TRP A 458 22.00 -20.32 9.78
C TRP A 458 22.57 -21.73 9.94
N GLU A 459 23.90 -21.88 10.01
CA GLU A 459 24.53 -23.20 10.21
C GLU A 459 24.05 -23.82 11.53
N ASN A 460 24.07 -23.06 12.63
CA ASN A 460 23.62 -23.52 13.94
C ASN A 460 22.16 -23.97 13.94
N GLU A 461 21.27 -23.18 13.33
CA GLU A 461 19.84 -23.51 13.30
C GLU A 461 19.56 -24.74 12.42
N VAL A 462 20.26 -24.90 11.29
CA VAL A 462 20.11 -26.10 10.45
C VAL A 462 20.61 -27.36 11.18
N TYR A 463 21.71 -27.28 11.94
CA TYR A 463 22.16 -28.39 12.77
C TYR A 463 21.16 -28.71 13.89
N ARG A 464 20.52 -27.70 14.48
CA ARG A 464 19.45 -27.90 15.46
C ARG A 464 18.24 -28.62 14.85
N PHE A 465 17.74 -28.16 13.70
CA PHE A 465 16.65 -28.83 12.97
C PHE A 465 17.01 -30.27 12.58
N LYS A 466 18.30 -30.56 12.29
CA LYS A 466 18.79 -31.94 12.11
C LYS A 466 18.63 -32.78 13.37
N THR A 467 19.07 -32.28 14.53
CA THR A 467 18.99 -33.05 15.79
C THR A 467 17.56 -33.38 16.19
N ILE A 468 16.60 -32.53 15.81
CA ILE A 468 15.17 -32.70 16.09
C ILE A 468 14.48 -33.58 15.01
N GLY A 469 15.16 -33.89 13.90
CA GLY A 469 14.61 -34.68 12.80
C GLY A 469 13.68 -33.90 11.86
N GLN A 470 13.75 -32.56 11.88
CA GLN A 470 12.84 -31.66 11.15
C GLN A 470 13.53 -30.92 9.99
N LEU A 471 14.56 -31.52 9.37
CA LEU A 471 15.27 -30.90 8.22
C LEU A 471 14.37 -30.54 7.04
N LYS A 472 13.24 -31.23 6.89
CA LYS A 472 12.27 -30.95 5.82
C LYS A 472 11.57 -29.60 6.00
N ALA A 473 11.30 -29.17 7.23
CA ALA A 473 10.62 -27.90 7.50
C ALA A 473 11.48 -26.69 7.10
N ILE A 474 12.80 -26.76 7.34
CA ILE A 474 13.74 -25.68 7.05
C ILE A 474 14.27 -25.66 5.61
N SER A 475 14.16 -26.77 4.86
CA SER A 475 14.80 -26.92 3.54
C SER A 475 14.35 -25.87 2.52
N GLN A 476 13.06 -25.53 2.51
CA GLN A 476 12.49 -24.54 1.60
C GLN A 476 13.01 -23.11 1.85
N TYR A 477 13.47 -22.83 3.07
CA TYR A 477 13.81 -21.49 3.52
C TYR A 477 15.30 -21.16 3.48
N LEU A 478 16.15 -22.13 3.14
CA LEU A 478 17.60 -21.96 3.10
C LEU A 478 18.05 -20.82 2.16
N PRO A 479 19.17 -20.14 2.48
CA PRO A 479 19.77 -19.15 1.59
C PRO A 479 20.18 -19.74 0.23
N ARG A 480 19.85 -19.07 -0.88
CA ARG A 480 20.16 -19.52 -2.27
C ARG A 480 20.87 -18.46 -3.13
N GLY A 481 21.04 -17.24 -2.60
CA GLY A 481 21.51 -16.06 -3.32
C GLY A 481 22.91 -15.61 -2.88
N ASP A 482 23.04 -14.33 -2.51
CA ASP A 482 24.30 -13.72 -2.05
C ASP A 482 24.88 -14.44 -0.82
N LEU A 483 24.03 -14.85 0.12
CA LEU A 483 24.41 -15.70 1.23
C LEU A 483 24.33 -17.16 0.79
N ARG A 484 25.45 -17.88 0.89
CA ARG A 484 25.56 -19.31 0.59
C ARG A 484 26.14 -20.04 1.78
N LEU A 485 25.48 -21.12 2.19
CA LEU A 485 26.02 -22.00 3.24
C LEU A 485 27.04 -22.97 2.63
N ARG A 486 27.69 -23.77 3.48
CA ARG A 486 28.61 -24.81 3.00
C ARG A 486 27.86 -25.87 2.17
N PRO A 487 28.43 -26.36 1.05
CA PRO A 487 27.81 -27.39 0.20
C PRO A 487 27.32 -28.63 0.97
N ALA A 488 28.06 -29.05 1.99
CA ALA A 488 27.72 -30.18 2.85
C ALA A 488 26.33 -30.04 3.54
N ILE A 489 25.85 -28.83 3.80
CA ILE A 489 24.55 -28.58 4.42
C ILE A 489 23.41 -28.88 3.42
N TYR A 490 23.54 -28.40 2.19
CA TYR A 490 22.59 -28.69 1.12
C TYR A 490 22.58 -30.19 0.79
N GLU A 491 23.76 -30.81 0.68
CA GLU A 491 23.90 -32.25 0.43
C GLU A 491 23.26 -33.10 1.52
N MET A 492 23.40 -32.70 2.79
CA MET A 492 22.77 -33.38 3.93
C MET A 492 21.25 -33.37 3.84
N ILE A 493 20.66 -32.24 3.43
CA ILE A 493 19.20 -32.12 3.28
C ILE A 493 18.73 -32.93 2.08
N LEU A 494 19.41 -32.83 0.93
CA LEU A 494 19.11 -33.64 -0.25
C LEU A 494 19.16 -35.15 0.06
N HIS A 495 20.15 -35.60 0.83
CA HIS A 495 20.25 -36.99 1.26
C HIS A 495 19.11 -37.43 2.18
N GLU A 496 18.61 -36.54 3.05
CA GLU A 496 17.47 -36.83 3.92
C GLU A 496 16.16 -36.98 3.14
N PHE A 497 15.94 -36.12 2.13
CA PHE A 497 14.82 -36.27 1.19
C PHE A 497 14.94 -37.56 0.36
N LEU A 498 16.14 -37.88 -0.14
CA LEU A 498 16.35 -39.08 -0.96
C LEU A 498 16.01 -40.40 -0.23
N LYS A 499 16.04 -40.45 1.11
CA LYS A 499 15.63 -41.64 1.89
C LYS A 499 14.12 -41.85 1.99
N SER A 500 13.34 -40.76 1.95
CA SER A 500 11.95 -40.77 2.42
C SER A 500 10.95 -40.09 1.49
N ASP A 501 11.39 -39.21 0.60
CA ASP A 501 10.54 -38.39 -0.26
C ASP A 501 11.27 -38.02 -1.57
N PHE A 502 11.03 -38.82 -2.62
CA PHE A 502 11.62 -38.63 -3.95
C PHE A 502 11.03 -37.42 -4.70
N GLU A 503 9.78 -37.04 -4.44
CA GLU A 503 9.13 -35.89 -5.09
C GLU A 503 9.64 -34.58 -4.49
N GLY A 504 9.78 -34.52 -3.16
CA GLY A 504 10.42 -33.41 -2.47
C GLY A 504 11.87 -33.24 -2.90
N PHE A 505 12.63 -34.35 -3.02
CA PHE A 505 13.99 -34.32 -3.58
C PHE A 505 14.01 -33.71 -4.99
N ALA A 506 13.13 -34.15 -5.89
CA ALA A 506 13.04 -33.64 -7.24
C ALA A 506 12.74 -32.14 -7.29
N THR A 507 11.84 -31.68 -6.42
CA THR A 507 11.47 -30.27 -6.31
C THR A 507 12.66 -29.42 -5.87
N LEU A 508 13.43 -29.88 -4.86
CA LEU A 508 14.64 -29.18 -4.40
C LEU A 508 15.71 -29.09 -5.51
N ILE A 509 15.94 -30.16 -6.28
CA ILE A 509 16.93 -30.14 -7.38
C ILE A 509 16.56 -29.13 -8.47
N ARG A 510 15.27 -28.96 -8.78
CA ARG A 510 14.81 -27.95 -9.76
C ARG A 510 14.91 -26.53 -9.24
N GLU A 511 14.66 -26.33 -7.94
CA GLU A 511 14.68 -25.01 -7.32
C GLU A 511 16.09 -24.53 -6.94
N TRP A 512 16.98 -25.45 -6.56
CA TRP A 512 18.31 -25.12 -6.07
C TRP A 512 19.31 -25.00 -7.22
N PRO A 513 19.99 -23.86 -7.37
CA PRO A 513 21.11 -23.73 -8.29
C PRO A 513 22.15 -24.85 -8.08
N GLY A 514 22.62 -25.45 -9.18
CA GLY A 514 23.56 -26.59 -9.15
C GLY A 514 24.96 -26.27 -8.62
N ASP A 515 25.24 -25.01 -8.27
CA ASP A 515 26.47 -24.55 -7.62
C ASP A 515 26.37 -24.50 -6.09
N LEU A 516 25.19 -24.77 -5.50
CA LEU A 516 25.00 -24.85 -4.04
C LEU A 516 25.49 -26.16 -3.42
N TYR A 517 25.62 -27.22 -4.22
CA TYR A 517 26.01 -28.56 -3.76
C TYR A 517 26.97 -29.19 -4.77
N ASN A 518 27.69 -30.24 -4.35
CA ASN A 518 28.51 -31.01 -5.27
C ASN A 518 27.62 -31.94 -6.13
N ASN A 519 27.38 -31.57 -7.39
CA ASN A 519 26.55 -32.36 -8.30
C ASN A 519 27.00 -33.83 -8.41
N MET A 520 28.30 -34.10 -8.40
CA MET A 520 28.83 -35.47 -8.50
C MET A 520 28.46 -36.37 -7.32
N THR A 521 28.42 -35.82 -6.09
CA THR A 521 28.03 -36.59 -4.90
C THR A 521 26.54 -36.93 -4.94
N VAL A 522 25.71 -35.97 -5.36
CA VAL A 522 24.26 -36.16 -5.52
C VAL A 522 23.94 -37.17 -6.63
N VAL A 523 24.60 -37.07 -7.80
CA VAL A 523 24.45 -38.03 -8.90
C VAL A 523 24.81 -39.45 -8.45
N GLN A 524 25.89 -39.62 -7.69
CA GLN A 524 26.28 -40.93 -7.19
C GLN A 524 25.21 -41.49 -6.23
N ALA A 525 24.70 -40.66 -5.31
CA ALA A 525 23.65 -41.07 -4.38
C ALA A 525 22.35 -41.49 -5.09
N VAL A 526 21.93 -40.75 -6.13
CA VAL A 526 20.75 -41.09 -6.94
C VAL A 526 20.96 -42.39 -7.72
N ARG A 527 22.15 -42.58 -8.31
CA ARG A 527 22.49 -43.82 -9.02
C ARG A 527 22.51 -45.03 -8.10
N ASP A 528 22.96 -44.87 -6.86
CA ASP A 528 22.95 -45.95 -5.88
C ASP A 528 21.52 -46.33 -5.45
N HIS A 529 20.58 -45.37 -5.40
CA HIS A 529 19.15 -45.66 -5.21
C HIS A 529 18.52 -46.34 -6.43
N LEU A 530 18.84 -45.87 -7.64
CA LEU A 530 18.35 -46.46 -8.90
C LEU A 530 18.87 -47.89 -9.16
N LYS A 531 19.95 -48.34 -8.50
CA LYS A 531 20.36 -49.75 -8.53
C LYS A 531 19.31 -50.66 -7.87
N ASN A 532 18.65 -50.16 -6.82
CA ASN A 532 17.64 -50.89 -6.08
C ASN A 532 16.24 -50.73 -6.72
N ASP A 533 15.96 -49.59 -7.35
CA ASP A 533 14.71 -49.31 -8.07
C ASP A 533 14.97 -48.71 -9.48
N PRO A 534 15.24 -49.56 -10.49
CA PRO A 534 15.67 -49.11 -11.81
C PRO A 534 14.59 -48.41 -12.65
N ASN A 535 13.31 -48.58 -12.31
CA ASN A 535 12.18 -48.07 -13.09
C ASN A 535 11.51 -46.85 -12.43
N ASN A 536 12.12 -46.27 -11.40
CA ASN A 536 11.59 -45.09 -10.74
C ASN A 536 11.63 -43.86 -11.66
N GLY A 537 10.48 -43.53 -12.25
CA GLY A 537 10.37 -42.42 -13.21
C GLY A 537 10.80 -41.07 -12.65
N THR A 538 10.54 -40.80 -11.37
CA THR A 538 10.89 -39.55 -10.69
C THR A 538 12.41 -39.40 -10.50
N LEU A 539 13.09 -40.48 -10.07
CA LEU A 539 14.54 -40.50 -9.91
C LEU A 539 15.28 -40.48 -11.26
N LEU A 540 14.73 -41.13 -12.29
CA LEU A 540 15.28 -41.07 -13.64
C LEU A 540 15.16 -39.66 -14.24
N THR A 541 14.02 -38.99 -14.04
CA THR A 541 13.80 -37.62 -14.51
C THR A 541 14.77 -36.65 -13.84
N THR A 542 14.90 -36.71 -12.51
CA THR A 542 15.86 -35.88 -11.76
C THR A 542 17.31 -36.17 -12.11
N LEU A 543 17.66 -37.43 -12.36
CA LEU A 543 18.99 -37.79 -12.84
C LEU A 543 19.30 -37.18 -14.23
N ALA A 544 18.31 -37.13 -15.12
CA ALA A 544 18.45 -36.48 -16.43
C ALA A 544 18.60 -34.95 -16.30
N GLU A 545 17.88 -34.32 -15.37
CA GLU A 545 18.05 -32.90 -15.02
C GLU A 545 19.48 -32.63 -14.51
N LEU A 546 19.98 -33.44 -13.56
CA LEU A 546 21.35 -33.35 -13.04
C LEU A 546 22.42 -33.52 -14.13
N TYR A 547 22.24 -34.46 -15.06
CA TYR A 547 23.15 -34.63 -16.21
C TYR A 547 23.09 -33.45 -17.18
N THR A 548 21.93 -32.80 -17.31
CA THR A 548 21.78 -31.59 -18.14
C THR A 548 22.57 -30.43 -17.53
N TYR A 549 22.55 -30.28 -16.20
CA TYR A 549 23.39 -29.30 -15.49
C TYR A 549 24.90 -29.58 -15.65
N ASP A 550 25.30 -30.85 -15.59
CA ASP A 550 26.69 -31.30 -15.74
C ASP A 550 27.15 -31.36 -17.22
N GLN A 551 26.36 -30.83 -18.15
CA GLN A 551 26.62 -30.78 -19.59
C GLN A 551 26.81 -32.17 -20.26
N ARG A 552 26.35 -33.25 -19.62
CA ARG A 552 26.35 -34.62 -20.16
C ARG A 552 25.04 -34.92 -20.89
N TYR A 553 24.81 -34.18 -21.96
CA TYR A 553 23.56 -34.19 -22.72
C TYR A 553 23.25 -35.53 -23.40
N ASP A 554 24.27 -36.31 -23.75
CA ASP A 554 24.15 -37.65 -24.35
C ASP A 554 23.46 -38.64 -23.38
N ARG A 555 23.79 -38.54 -22.09
CA ARG A 555 23.20 -39.38 -21.03
C ARG A 555 21.81 -38.90 -20.66
N ALA A 556 21.59 -37.59 -20.58
CA ALA A 556 20.27 -37.01 -20.36
C ALA A 556 19.29 -37.39 -21.48
N LEU A 557 19.73 -37.33 -22.75
CA LEU A 557 18.92 -37.68 -23.91
C LEU A 557 18.47 -39.15 -23.88
N LYS A 558 19.38 -40.08 -23.53
CA LYS A 558 19.03 -41.51 -23.39
C LYS A 558 17.92 -41.74 -22.38
N ILE A 559 17.99 -41.07 -21.23
CA ILE A 559 16.99 -41.19 -20.17
C ILE A 559 15.66 -40.56 -20.61
N TYR A 560 15.68 -39.37 -21.22
CA TYR A 560 14.45 -38.73 -21.70
C TYR A 560 13.77 -39.50 -22.83
N LEU A 561 14.53 -40.16 -23.72
CA LEU A 561 13.98 -41.06 -24.73
C LEU A 561 13.34 -42.31 -24.10
N GLN A 562 13.97 -42.89 -23.08
CA GLN A 562 13.43 -44.04 -22.34
C GLN A 562 12.11 -43.67 -21.63
N LEU A 563 12.05 -42.49 -21.02
CA LEU A 563 10.88 -42.00 -20.29
C LEU A 563 9.78 -41.42 -21.20
N ARG A 564 10.04 -41.28 -22.50
CA ARG A 564 9.16 -40.54 -23.44
C ARG A 564 8.80 -39.16 -22.86
N HIS A 565 9.81 -38.41 -22.44
CA HIS A 565 9.62 -37.12 -21.79
C HIS A 565 9.31 -36.01 -22.80
N LYS A 566 8.43 -35.07 -22.48
CA LYS A 566 8.00 -33.99 -23.40
C LYS A 566 9.15 -33.04 -23.77
N ASP A 567 10.12 -32.88 -22.88
CA ASP A 567 11.24 -31.94 -23.04
C ASP A 567 12.39 -32.50 -23.90
N VAL A 568 12.27 -33.73 -24.42
CA VAL A 568 13.24 -34.31 -25.36
C VAL A 568 13.55 -33.35 -26.51
N TYR A 569 12.52 -32.77 -27.13
CA TYR A 569 12.67 -31.85 -28.27
C TYR A 569 13.40 -30.55 -27.86
N GLN A 570 13.11 -30.02 -26.67
CA GLN A 570 13.78 -28.82 -26.15
C GLN A 570 15.26 -29.08 -25.88
N LEU A 571 15.60 -30.23 -25.30
CA LEU A 571 16.98 -30.63 -25.04
C LEU A 571 17.78 -30.75 -26.35
N ILE A 572 17.19 -31.41 -27.36
CA ILE A 572 17.81 -31.58 -28.68
C ILE A 572 18.09 -30.22 -29.33
N HIS A 573 17.10 -29.32 -29.34
CA HIS A 573 17.20 -28.01 -29.98
C HIS A 573 18.24 -27.12 -29.26
N LYS A 574 18.17 -27.04 -27.92
CA LYS A 574 19.03 -26.16 -27.11
C LYS A 574 20.51 -26.56 -27.16
N HIS A 575 20.80 -27.86 -27.22
CA HIS A 575 22.17 -28.39 -27.16
C HIS A 575 22.66 -29.00 -28.47
N ASN A 576 21.94 -28.78 -29.57
CA ASN A 576 22.32 -29.18 -30.92
C ASN A 576 22.60 -30.69 -31.09
N LEU A 577 21.75 -31.55 -30.51
CA LEU A 577 21.96 -33.02 -30.47
C LEU A 577 21.43 -33.76 -31.70
N PHE A 578 21.32 -33.08 -32.85
CA PHE A 578 20.67 -33.58 -34.06
C PHE A 578 21.35 -34.83 -34.65
N SER A 579 22.69 -34.93 -34.53
CA SER A 579 23.45 -36.11 -34.97
C SER A 579 23.13 -37.39 -34.19
N SER A 580 22.62 -37.27 -32.97
CA SER A 580 22.29 -38.42 -32.09
C SER A 580 20.87 -38.94 -32.25
N ILE A 581 20.07 -38.29 -33.12
CA ILE A 581 18.66 -38.60 -33.37
C ILE A 581 18.35 -38.94 -34.84
N GLU A 582 19.34 -38.88 -35.74
CA GLU A 582 19.15 -39.21 -37.16
C GLU A 582 18.57 -40.61 -37.38
N ASP A 583 18.97 -41.57 -36.54
CA ASP A 583 18.49 -42.97 -36.53
C ASP A 583 17.19 -43.18 -35.74
N LYS A 584 16.63 -42.11 -35.16
CA LYS A 584 15.48 -42.17 -34.23
C LYS A 584 14.34 -41.24 -34.65
N ILE A 585 14.34 -40.76 -35.89
CA ILE A 585 13.31 -39.85 -36.44
C ILE A 585 11.92 -40.49 -36.33
N VAL A 586 11.80 -41.78 -36.67
CA VAL A 586 10.54 -42.52 -36.55
C VAL A 586 10.05 -42.56 -35.09
N LEU A 587 10.95 -42.85 -34.14
CA LEU A 587 10.63 -42.91 -32.71
C LEU A 587 10.21 -41.54 -32.15
N LEU A 588 10.79 -40.45 -32.67
CA LEU A 588 10.38 -39.08 -32.32
C LEU A 588 9.03 -38.70 -32.94
N MET A 589 8.74 -39.12 -34.17
CA MET A 589 7.43 -38.86 -34.79
C MET A 589 6.31 -39.71 -34.19
N ASP A 590 6.60 -40.93 -33.74
CA ASP A 590 5.65 -41.76 -32.98
C ASP A 590 5.34 -41.17 -31.60
N PHE A 591 6.26 -40.38 -31.02
CA PHE A 591 6.04 -39.72 -29.75
C PHE A 591 5.15 -38.47 -29.86
N ASP A 592 5.48 -37.55 -30.77
CA ASP A 592 4.68 -36.34 -31.05
C ASP A 592 4.90 -35.91 -32.51
N LYS A 593 3.95 -36.26 -33.38
CA LYS A 593 4.02 -36.00 -34.83
C LYS A 593 4.19 -34.51 -35.14
N GLU A 594 3.46 -33.66 -34.42
CA GLU A 594 3.41 -32.23 -34.71
C GLU A 594 4.76 -31.57 -34.36
N LYS A 595 5.25 -31.79 -33.13
CA LYS A 595 6.52 -31.21 -32.65
C LYS A 595 7.74 -31.79 -33.34
N ALA A 596 7.72 -33.10 -33.64
CA ALA A 596 8.82 -33.71 -34.36
C ALA A 596 8.96 -33.11 -35.76
N VAL A 597 7.86 -32.93 -36.48
CA VAL A 597 7.90 -32.31 -37.82
C VAL A 597 8.33 -30.84 -37.73
N ASP A 598 7.80 -30.06 -36.79
CA ASP A 598 8.20 -28.66 -36.65
C ASP A 598 9.70 -28.53 -36.34
N MET A 599 10.23 -29.37 -35.43
CA MET A 599 11.66 -29.42 -35.11
C MET A 599 12.52 -29.78 -36.33
N LEU A 600 12.10 -30.75 -37.14
CA LEU A 600 12.80 -31.16 -38.36
C LEU A 600 12.80 -30.05 -39.41
N LEU A 601 11.67 -29.35 -39.58
CA LEU A 601 11.54 -28.24 -40.53
C LEU A 601 12.27 -26.95 -40.08
N ASP A 602 12.40 -26.74 -38.77
CA ASP A 602 13.18 -25.62 -38.22
C ASP A 602 14.70 -25.82 -38.35
N ASN A 603 15.14 -27.07 -38.52
CA ASN A 603 16.56 -27.46 -38.51
C ASN A 603 16.95 -28.21 -39.81
N GLU A 604 16.45 -27.73 -40.94
CA GLU A 604 16.75 -28.25 -42.30
C GLU A 604 18.26 -28.23 -42.63
N ASP A 605 19.03 -27.33 -42.02
CA ASP A 605 20.47 -27.23 -42.15
C ASP A 605 21.23 -28.40 -41.50
N LYS A 606 20.58 -29.08 -40.54
CA LYS A 606 21.19 -30.17 -39.75
C LYS A 606 20.73 -31.54 -40.23
N ILE A 607 19.44 -31.68 -40.57
CA ILE A 607 18.87 -32.91 -41.11
C ILE A 607 18.21 -32.57 -42.45
N SER A 608 18.76 -33.09 -43.54
CA SER A 608 18.27 -32.77 -44.87
C SER A 608 16.90 -33.38 -45.14
N ILE A 609 16.10 -32.69 -45.97
CA ILE A 609 14.76 -33.15 -46.39
C ILE A 609 14.84 -34.54 -47.03
N ASP A 610 15.88 -34.81 -47.85
CA ASP A 610 16.09 -36.11 -48.46
C ASP A 610 16.31 -37.22 -47.42
N ARG A 611 17.05 -36.94 -46.34
CA ARG A 611 17.29 -37.89 -45.25
C ARG A 611 16.02 -38.20 -44.47
N VAL A 612 15.21 -37.18 -44.16
CA VAL A 612 13.90 -37.36 -43.49
C VAL A 612 12.95 -38.20 -44.36
N VAL A 613 12.90 -37.93 -45.66
CA VAL A 613 12.04 -38.68 -46.60
C VAL A 613 12.51 -40.12 -46.76
N GLU A 614 13.82 -40.38 -46.71
CA GLU A 614 14.38 -41.74 -46.74
C GLU A 614 13.99 -42.55 -45.50
N GLU A 615 14.14 -41.98 -44.30
CA GLU A 615 13.76 -42.64 -43.03
C GLU A 615 12.24 -42.84 -42.89
N LEU A 616 11.42 -41.99 -43.52
CA LEU A 616 9.95 -42.10 -43.50
C LEU A 616 9.37 -42.90 -44.68
N LYS A 617 10.20 -43.46 -45.56
CA LYS A 617 9.75 -44.15 -46.79
C LYS A 617 8.78 -45.30 -46.52
N ASP A 618 9.01 -46.05 -45.43
CA ASP A 618 8.21 -47.21 -45.06
C ASP A 618 6.94 -46.85 -44.23
N ARG A 619 6.72 -45.55 -43.98
CA ARG A 619 5.57 -45.03 -43.20
C ARG A 619 4.89 -43.88 -43.98
N PRO A 620 4.11 -44.18 -45.03
CA PRO A 620 3.51 -43.18 -45.93
C PRO A 620 2.59 -42.18 -45.21
N GLU A 621 1.94 -42.60 -44.12
CA GLU A 621 1.12 -41.75 -43.25
C GLU A 621 1.92 -40.64 -42.56
N LEU A 622 3.14 -40.92 -42.08
CA LEU A 622 4.02 -39.93 -41.43
C LEU A 622 4.70 -39.05 -42.47
N LEU A 623 5.07 -39.64 -43.60
CA LEU A 623 5.61 -38.93 -44.75
C LEU A 623 4.63 -37.88 -45.28
N HIS A 624 3.33 -38.19 -45.33
CA HIS A 624 2.30 -37.23 -45.71
C HIS A 624 2.26 -36.02 -44.77
N VAL A 625 2.25 -36.24 -43.45
CA VAL A 625 2.22 -35.15 -42.44
C VAL A 625 3.44 -34.25 -42.58
N TYR A 626 4.63 -34.84 -42.75
CA TYR A 626 5.87 -34.08 -42.97
C TYR A 626 5.81 -33.23 -44.25
N LEU A 627 5.44 -33.83 -45.39
CA LEU A 627 5.37 -33.13 -46.68
C LEU A 627 4.24 -32.09 -46.72
N HIS A 628 3.11 -32.33 -46.07
CA HIS A 628 2.01 -31.35 -45.94
C HIS A 628 2.47 -30.09 -45.21
N LYS A 629 3.14 -30.27 -44.05
CA LYS A 629 3.68 -29.15 -43.28
C LYS A 629 4.82 -28.43 -44.02
N LEU A 630 5.71 -29.18 -44.68
CA LEU A 630 6.75 -28.61 -45.53
C LEU A 630 6.14 -27.70 -46.60
N PHE A 631 5.09 -28.17 -47.29
CA PHE A 631 4.40 -27.41 -48.32
C PHE A 631 3.74 -26.14 -47.76
N LYS A 632 3.05 -26.21 -46.61
CA LYS A 632 2.45 -25.03 -45.97
C LYS A 632 3.46 -23.96 -45.57
N ARG A 633 4.69 -24.38 -45.22
CA ARG A 633 5.76 -23.46 -44.83
C ARG A 633 6.45 -22.83 -46.04
N ASP A 634 6.71 -23.63 -47.07
CA ASP A 634 7.32 -23.19 -48.31
C ASP A 634 6.82 -24.04 -49.50
N HIS A 635 6.09 -23.38 -50.40
CA HIS A 635 5.45 -24.03 -51.55
C HIS A 635 6.48 -24.57 -52.58
N HIS A 636 7.76 -24.18 -52.50
CA HIS A 636 8.79 -24.53 -53.47
C HIS A 636 9.76 -25.61 -52.99
N LYS A 637 10.05 -25.71 -51.67
CA LYS A 637 11.04 -26.67 -51.14
C LYS A 637 10.66 -28.13 -51.37
N GLY A 638 9.37 -28.44 -51.44
CA GLY A 638 8.83 -29.77 -51.69
C GLY A 638 8.74 -30.17 -53.16
N GLN A 639 9.23 -29.36 -54.12
CA GLN A 639 8.94 -29.52 -55.56
C GLN A 639 9.21 -30.93 -56.12
N LYS A 640 10.34 -31.54 -55.73
CA LYS A 640 10.72 -32.91 -56.14
C LYS A 640 9.72 -33.99 -55.66
N TYR A 641 8.96 -33.68 -54.62
CA TYR A 641 8.03 -34.57 -53.95
C TYR A 641 6.56 -34.26 -54.25
N HIS A 642 6.23 -33.17 -54.94
CA HIS A 642 4.85 -32.78 -55.27
C HIS A 642 4.08 -33.88 -56.01
N GLU A 643 4.74 -34.62 -56.92
CA GLU A 643 4.11 -35.75 -57.60
C GLU A 643 3.66 -36.85 -56.60
N LYS A 644 4.54 -37.23 -55.69
CA LYS A 644 4.20 -38.20 -54.63
C LYS A 644 3.15 -37.64 -53.67
N GLN A 645 3.22 -36.34 -53.39
CA GLN A 645 2.32 -35.67 -52.48
C GLN A 645 0.87 -35.64 -52.99
N ILE A 646 0.63 -35.55 -54.30
CA ILE A 646 -0.72 -35.68 -54.90
C ILE A 646 -1.31 -37.05 -54.58
N SER A 647 -0.52 -38.11 -54.72
CA SER A 647 -0.97 -39.47 -54.39
C SER A 647 -1.26 -39.61 -52.89
N LEU A 648 -0.43 -39.01 -52.04
CA LEU A 648 -0.62 -39.01 -50.59
C LEU A 648 -1.85 -38.20 -50.16
N TYR A 649 -2.12 -37.02 -50.74
CA TYR A 649 -3.36 -36.27 -50.49
C TYR A 649 -4.60 -37.05 -50.94
N ALA A 650 -4.54 -37.67 -52.12
CA ALA A 650 -5.66 -38.44 -52.64
C ALA A 650 -6.02 -39.65 -51.74
N GLU A 651 -5.04 -40.20 -51.00
CA GLU A 651 -5.21 -41.38 -50.14
C GLU A 651 -5.46 -41.03 -48.66
N TYR A 652 -4.75 -40.04 -48.11
CA TYR A 652 -4.74 -39.74 -46.67
C TYR A 652 -5.42 -38.41 -46.30
N ASP A 653 -5.61 -37.45 -47.23
CA ASP A 653 -6.15 -36.11 -46.92
C ASP A 653 -6.78 -35.40 -48.13
N ARG A 654 -7.97 -35.87 -48.55
CA ARG A 654 -8.71 -35.34 -49.70
C ARG A 654 -9.06 -33.84 -49.58
N PRO A 655 -9.57 -33.31 -48.45
CA PRO A 655 -9.98 -31.90 -48.37
C PRO A 655 -8.86 -30.90 -48.67
N ASN A 656 -7.61 -31.24 -48.36
CA ASN A 656 -6.45 -30.38 -48.63
C ASN A 656 -5.86 -30.55 -50.04
N LEU A 657 -6.40 -31.46 -50.86
CA LEU A 657 -5.98 -31.65 -52.25
C LEU A 657 -6.29 -30.42 -53.11
N LEU A 658 -7.52 -29.88 -53.04
CA LEU A 658 -7.91 -28.70 -53.83
C LEU A 658 -7.12 -27.43 -53.47
N PRO A 659 -6.91 -27.09 -52.17
CA PRO A 659 -5.98 -26.03 -51.77
C PRO A 659 -4.56 -26.24 -52.29
N PHE A 660 -4.02 -27.46 -52.16
CA PHE A 660 -2.69 -27.78 -52.67
C PHE A 660 -2.56 -27.55 -54.18
N LEU A 661 -3.57 -27.95 -54.97
CA LEU A 661 -3.60 -27.74 -56.42
C LEU A 661 -3.74 -26.25 -56.82
N ARG A 662 -4.37 -25.42 -55.98
CA ARG A 662 -4.47 -23.96 -56.19
C ARG A 662 -3.11 -23.29 -55.98
N ASP A 663 -2.44 -23.67 -54.91
CA ASP A 663 -1.26 -22.98 -54.39
C ASP A 663 0.06 -23.52 -54.97
N SER A 664 0.06 -24.75 -55.51
CA SER A 664 1.24 -25.38 -56.09
C SER A 664 1.52 -24.86 -57.50
N THR A 665 2.65 -24.17 -57.66
CA THR A 665 3.11 -23.59 -58.94
C THR A 665 3.74 -24.61 -59.89
N HIS A 666 4.20 -25.74 -59.36
CA HIS A 666 4.96 -26.78 -60.10
C HIS A 666 4.23 -28.13 -60.12
N CYS A 667 2.90 -28.11 -59.98
CA CYS A 667 2.10 -29.32 -59.99
C CYS A 667 2.00 -29.88 -61.43
N PRO A 668 2.28 -31.18 -61.66
CA PRO A 668 1.99 -31.82 -62.94
C PRO A 668 0.46 -31.95 -63.11
N LEU A 669 -0.16 -30.94 -63.74
CA LEU A 669 -1.61 -30.82 -63.91
C LEU A 669 -2.23 -32.03 -64.63
N GLU A 670 -1.51 -32.65 -65.57
CA GLU A 670 -1.96 -33.83 -66.31
C GLU A 670 -2.11 -35.06 -65.40
N LYS A 671 -1.10 -35.36 -64.58
CA LYS A 671 -1.15 -36.48 -63.61
C LYS A 671 -2.18 -36.20 -62.51
N ALA A 672 -2.30 -34.95 -62.07
CA ALA A 672 -3.32 -34.55 -61.10
C ALA A 672 -4.74 -34.75 -61.66
N LEU A 673 -4.96 -34.38 -62.92
CA LEU A 673 -6.22 -34.59 -63.62
C LEU A 673 -6.53 -36.09 -63.77
N GLU A 674 -5.52 -36.90 -64.11
CA GLU A 674 -5.66 -38.35 -64.26
C GLU A 674 -6.08 -39.02 -62.94
N ILE A 675 -5.43 -38.66 -61.83
CA ILE A 675 -5.76 -39.17 -60.48
C ILE A 675 -7.16 -38.70 -60.04
N CYS A 676 -7.51 -37.43 -60.30
CA CYS A 676 -8.82 -36.87 -59.94
C CYS A 676 -9.96 -37.49 -60.77
N GLN A 677 -9.74 -37.74 -62.06
CA GLN A 677 -10.71 -38.40 -62.95
C GLN A 677 -10.92 -39.87 -62.59
N GLN A 678 -9.84 -40.61 -62.31
CA GLN A 678 -9.92 -42.01 -61.89
C GLN A 678 -10.70 -42.19 -60.57
N ARG A 679 -10.67 -41.18 -59.69
CA ARG A 679 -11.33 -41.20 -58.37
C ARG A 679 -12.66 -40.41 -58.31
N ASN A 680 -13.17 -39.90 -59.43
CA ASN A 680 -14.39 -39.09 -59.53
C ASN A 680 -14.41 -37.83 -58.63
N PHE A 681 -13.29 -37.09 -58.60
CA PHE A 681 -13.17 -35.83 -57.86
C PHE A 681 -13.62 -34.64 -58.71
N VAL A 682 -14.94 -34.40 -58.76
CA VAL A 682 -15.58 -33.46 -59.70
C VAL A 682 -15.14 -32.01 -59.48
N GLU A 683 -15.07 -31.52 -58.24
CA GLU A 683 -14.71 -30.12 -57.96
C GLU A 683 -13.24 -29.82 -58.29
N GLU A 684 -12.33 -30.73 -57.95
CA GLU A 684 -10.92 -30.68 -58.30
C GLU A 684 -10.71 -30.78 -59.81
N THR A 685 -11.52 -31.59 -60.51
CA THR A 685 -11.48 -31.72 -61.96
C THR A 685 -11.96 -30.44 -62.66
N VAL A 686 -13.04 -29.81 -62.18
CA VAL A 686 -13.51 -28.49 -62.67
C VAL A 686 -12.41 -27.43 -62.52
N PHE A 687 -11.75 -27.39 -61.35
CA PHE A 687 -10.67 -26.44 -61.10
C PHE A 687 -9.47 -26.66 -62.03
N LEU A 688 -9.04 -27.91 -62.20
CA LEU A 688 -7.92 -28.26 -63.09
C LEU A 688 -8.26 -27.94 -64.55
N LEU A 689 -9.47 -28.25 -65.03
CA LEU A 689 -9.90 -27.91 -66.39
C LEU A 689 -9.99 -26.40 -66.62
N SER A 690 -10.41 -25.62 -65.63
CA SER A 690 -10.40 -24.15 -65.69
C SER A 690 -8.97 -23.60 -65.83
N ARG A 691 -8.01 -24.07 -65.01
CA ARG A 691 -6.60 -23.66 -65.15
C ARG A 691 -5.94 -24.10 -66.47
N MET A 692 -6.40 -25.21 -67.04
CA MET A 692 -5.95 -25.69 -68.35
C MET A 692 -6.59 -24.92 -69.52
N GLY A 693 -7.41 -23.90 -69.26
CA GLY A 693 -8.05 -23.06 -70.28
C GLY A 693 -9.29 -23.69 -70.93
N ASN A 694 -9.81 -24.78 -70.39
CA ASN A 694 -10.98 -25.48 -70.92
C ASN A 694 -12.27 -25.03 -70.21
N SER A 695 -12.50 -23.72 -70.16
CA SER A 695 -13.57 -23.07 -69.38
C SER A 695 -14.97 -23.49 -69.81
N ARG A 696 -15.17 -23.80 -71.11
CA ARG A 696 -16.46 -24.26 -71.63
C ARG A 696 -16.84 -25.65 -71.12
N ARG A 697 -15.88 -26.59 -71.10
CA ARG A 697 -16.08 -27.93 -70.54
C ARG A 697 -16.22 -27.88 -69.02
N ALA A 698 -15.51 -26.98 -68.35
CA ALA A 698 -15.66 -26.73 -66.92
C ALA A 698 -17.08 -26.21 -66.58
N LEU A 699 -17.57 -25.21 -67.31
CA LEU A 699 -18.94 -24.70 -67.14
C LEU A 699 -19.98 -25.78 -67.43
N GLN A 700 -19.77 -26.59 -68.48
CA GLN A 700 -20.65 -27.73 -68.80
C GLN A 700 -20.71 -28.76 -67.67
N MET A 701 -19.57 -29.15 -67.08
CA MET A 701 -19.58 -30.06 -65.92
C MET A 701 -20.27 -29.44 -64.70
N ILE A 702 -20.16 -28.13 -64.48
CA ILE A 702 -20.89 -27.45 -63.39
C ILE A 702 -22.41 -27.48 -63.64
N MET A 703 -22.84 -27.27 -64.89
CA MET A 703 -24.27 -27.25 -65.25
C MET A 703 -24.89 -28.66 -65.30
N GLU A 704 -24.18 -29.62 -65.88
CA GLU A 704 -24.69 -30.97 -66.18
C GLU A 704 -24.43 -31.99 -65.08
N GLU A 705 -23.33 -31.89 -64.32
CA GLU A 705 -22.98 -32.88 -63.29
C GLU A 705 -23.20 -32.36 -61.85
N LEU A 706 -22.88 -31.08 -61.59
CA LEU A 706 -23.07 -30.47 -60.26
C LEU A 706 -24.46 -29.87 -60.06
N HIS A 707 -25.18 -29.55 -61.14
CA HIS A 707 -26.50 -28.90 -61.16
C HIS A 707 -26.63 -27.67 -60.23
N ASN A 708 -25.52 -26.97 -59.99
CA ASN A 708 -25.47 -25.86 -59.04
C ASN A 708 -25.47 -24.50 -59.76
N VAL A 709 -26.64 -23.85 -59.78
CA VAL A 709 -26.88 -22.59 -60.49
C VAL A 709 -26.02 -21.46 -59.96
N ASP A 710 -25.86 -21.35 -58.63
CA ASP A 710 -25.10 -20.27 -58.01
C ASP A 710 -23.60 -20.38 -58.30
N LYS A 711 -23.04 -21.61 -58.26
CA LYS A 711 -21.64 -21.85 -58.67
C LYS A 711 -21.39 -21.59 -60.15
N ALA A 712 -22.36 -21.89 -61.02
CA ALA A 712 -22.25 -21.58 -62.45
C ALA A 712 -22.25 -20.06 -62.71
N ILE A 713 -23.06 -19.31 -61.95
CA ILE A 713 -23.12 -17.84 -61.99
C ILE A 713 -21.82 -17.23 -61.43
N GLU A 714 -21.29 -17.73 -60.31
CA GLU A 714 -20.00 -17.29 -59.77
C GLU A 714 -18.85 -17.57 -60.75
N PHE A 715 -18.81 -18.77 -61.36
CA PHE A 715 -17.81 -19.10 -62.37
C PHE A 715 -17.88 -18.15 -63.58
N ALA A 716 -19.08 -17.84 -64.07
CA ALA A 716 -19.24 -16.87 -65.16
C ALA A 716 -18.86 -15.44 -64.76
N LYS A 717 -19.10 -15.03 -63.50
CA LYS A 717 -18.65 -13.73 -62.94
C LYS A 717 -17.13 -13.65 -62.86
N GLU A 718 -16.46 -14.73 -62.42
CA GLU A 718 -15.00 -14.76 -62.27
C GLU A 718 -14.25 -14.75 -63.61
N GLN A 719 -14.82 -15.40 -64.64
CA GLN A 719 -14.21 -15.43 -65.97
C GLN A 719 -14.44 -14.14 -66.78
N ASP A 720 -15.41 -13.30 -66.39
CA ASP A 720 -15.79 -12.03 -67.06
C ASP A 720 -15.97 -12.16 -68.59
N ASP A 721 -16.45 -13.33 -69.05
CA ASP A 721 -16.57 -13.68 -70.47
C ASP A 721 -18.04 -13.60 -70.92
N ALA A 722 -18.31 -12.67 -71.83
CA ALA A 722 -19.63 -12.46 -72.39
C ALA A 722 -20.19 -13.68 -73.15
N GLU A 723 -19.34 -14.53 -73.75
CA GLU A 723 -19.78 -15.75 -74.42
C GLU A 723 -20.20 -16.84 -73.43
N LEU A 724 -19.51 -16.96 -72.28
CA LEU A 724 -19.91 -17.86 -71.20
C LEU A 724 -21.23 -17.40 -70.55
N TRP A 725 -21.44 -16.08 -70.43
CA TRP A 725 -22.72 -15.53 -70.00
C TRP A 725 -23.84 -15.82 -71.00
N GLU A 726 -23.58 -15.72 -72.30
CA GLU A 726 -24.56 -16.06 -73.34
C GLU A 726 -24.87 -17.57 -73.37
N ASP A 727 -23.87 -18.44 -73.20
CA ASP A 727 -24.04 -19.89 -73.06
C ASP A 727 -24.88 -20.22 -71.81
N LEU A 728 -24.61 -19.55 -70.67
CA LEU A 728 -25.38 -19.71 -69.43
C LEU A 728 -26.82 -19.19 -69.57
N ILE A 729 -27.03 -18.03 -70.17
CA ILE A 729 -28.36 -17.43 -70.41
C ILE A 729 -29.15 -18.33 -71.36
N SER A 730 -28.55 -18.77 -72.47
CA SER A 730 -29.18 -19.65 -73.45
C SER A 730 -29.61 -20.98 -72.85
N TYR A 731 -28.78 -21.57 -71.99
CA TYR A 731 -29.11 -22.79 -71.26
C TYR A 731 -30.21 -22.61 -70.21
N SER A 732 -30.40 -21.38 -69.73
CA SER A 732 -31.29 -21.06 -68.60
C SER A 732 -32.69 -20.57 -69.01
N ILE A 733 -32.88 -20.07 -70.24
CA ILE A 733 -34.14 -19.44 -70.72
C ILE A 733 -35.35 -20.39 -70.70
N ASP A 734 -35.14 -21.70 -70.75
CA ASP A 734 -36.21 -22.71 -70.71
C ASP A 734 -36.45 -23.29 -69.29
N LYS A 735 -35.70 -22.84 -68.28
CA LYS A 735 -35.69 -23.39 -66.92
C LYS A 735 -36.03 -22.32 -65.86
N PRO A 736 -37.26 -22.29 -65.32
CA PRO A 736 -37.71 -21.29 -64.34
C PRO A 736 -36.81 -21.11 -63.09
N PRO A 737 -36.19 -22.16 -62.50
CA PRO A 737 -35.27 -21.99 -61.37
C PRO A 737 -33.98 -21.24 -61.73
N PHE A 738 -33.45 -21.47 -62.93
CA PHE A 738 -32.25 -20.79 -63.42
C PHE A 738 -32.55 -19.31 -63.74
N ILE A 739 -33.73 -19.01 -64.30
CA ILE A 739 -34.17 -17.62 -64.53
C ILE A 739 -34.30 -16.86 -63.20
N THR A 740 -34.83 -17.50 -62.16
CA THR A 740 -34.96 -16.91 -60.83
C THR A 740 -33.59 -16.63 -60.20
N GLY A 741 -32.65 -17.58 -60.31
CA GLY A 741 -31.27 -17.42 -59.84
C GLY A 741 -30.52 -16.31 -60.59
N LEU A 742 -30.72 -16.20 -61.91
CA LEU A 742 -30.16 -15.13 -62.74
C LEU A 742 -30.74 -13.76 -62.36
N LEU A 743 -32.07 -13.61 -62.28
CA LEU A 743 -32.74 -12.35 -61.91
C LEU A 743 -32.30 -11.84 -60.52
N ASN A 744 -32.06 -12.74 -59.57
CA ASN A 744 -31.62 -12.37 -58.22
C ASN A 744 -30.16 -11.91 -58.14
N ASN A 745 -29.34 -12.22 -59.15
CA ASN A 745 -27.88 -12.05 -59.14
C ASN A 745 -27.31 -11.22 -60.31
N ILE A 746 -28.16 -10.77 -61.24
CA ILE A 746 -27.81 -10.08 -62.50
C ILE A 746 -27.39 -8.61 -62.34
N GLY A 747 -27.75 -7.97 -61.22
CA GLY A 747 -27.88 -6.53 -61.09
C GLY A 747 -26.77 -5.63 -61.66
N THR A 748 -25.50 -6.05 -61.68
CA THR A 748 -24.35 -5.21 -62.10
C THR A 748 -23.59 -5.66 -63.36
N HIS A 749 -23.78 -6.88 -63.85
CA HIS A 749 -22.94 -7.45 -64.92
C HIS A 749 -23.66 -7.64 -66.27
N VAL A 750 -24.99 -7.72 -66.26
CA VAL A 750 -25.81 -7.85 -67.47
C VAL A 750 -27.01 -6.91 -67.34
N ASP A 751 -27.39 -6.23 -68.42
CA ASP A 751 -28.55 -5.36 -68.43
C ASP A 751 -29.83 -6.18 -68.14
N PRO A 752 -30.55 -5.92 -67.04
CA PRO A 752 -31.78 -6.65 -66.69
C PRO A 752 -32.84 -6.57 -67.79
N ILE A 753 -32.82 -5.50 -68.60
CA ILE A 753 -33.75 -5.30 -69.72
C ILE A 753 -33.55 -6.39 -70.78
N LEU A 754 -32.30 -6.83 -71.04
CA LEU A 754 -32.00 -7.88 -72.02
C LEU A 754 -32.56 -9.23 -71.60
N LEU A 755 -32.50 -9.55 -70.30
CA LEU A 755 -33.07 -10.79 -69.78
C LEU A 755 -34.60 -10.76 -69.84
N ILE A 756 -35.22 -9.63 -69.43
CA ILE A 756 -36.69 -9.47 -69.40
C ILE A 756 -37.28 -9.60 -70.81
N HIS A 757 -36.62 -9.07 -71.85
CA HIS A 757 -37.09 -9.17 -73.23
C HIS A 757 -37.01 -10.60 -73.81
N ARG A 758 -36.18 -11.48 -73.26
CA ARG A 758 -36.01 -12.86 -73.75
C ARG A 758 -36.92 -13.88 -73.05
N ILE A 759 -37.65 -13.45 -72.02
CA ILE A 759 -38.67 -14.28 -71.34
C ILE A 759 -39.90 -14.38 -72.26
N LYS A 760 -40.39 -15.60 -72.49
CA LYS A 760 -41.58 -15.84 -73.34
C LYS A 760 -42.85 -15.33 -72.65
N GLU A 761 -43.79 -14.79 -73.44
CA GLU A 761 -45.14 -14.46 -72.96
C GLU A 761 -45.82 -15.74 -72.40
N ASP A 762 -46.58 -15.59 -71.30
CA ASP A 762 -47.25 -16.65 -70.54
C ASP A 762 -46.36 -17.64 -69.73
N MET A 763 -45.06 -17.37 -69.56
CA MET A 763 -44.18 -18.20 -68.69
C MET A 763 -44.38 -17.89 -67.19
N GLU A 764 -44.75 -18.90 -66.40
CA GLU A 764 -44.83 -18.79 -64.93
C GLU A 764 -43.43 -18.82 -64.30
N ILE A 765 -42.97 -17.67 -63.79
CA ILE A 765 -41.70 -17.55 -63.08
C ILE A 765 -41.97 -17.45 -61.56
N PRO A 766 -41.49 -18.41 -60.76
CA PRO A 766 -41.62 -18.37 -59.31
C PRO A 766 -40.99 -17.11 -58.73
N SER A 767 -41.68 -16.48 -57.77
CA SER A 767 -41.16 -15.34 -56.99
C SER A 767 -40.71 -14.11 -57.82
N LEU A 768 -41.21 -13.97 -59.05
CA LEU A 768 -40.87 -12.85 -59.95
C LEU A 768 -41.11 -11.48 -59.31
N ARG A 769 -42.19 -11.35 -58.52
CA ARG A 769 -42.48 -10.11 -57.76
C ARG A 769 -41.33 -9.75 -56.83
N ASP A 770 -40.81 -10.71 -56.07
CA ASP A 770 -39.77 -10.46 -55.08
C ASP A 770 -38.42 -10.18 -55.75
N SER A 771 -38.10 -10.88 -56.85
CA SER A 771 -36.92 -10.61 -57.68
C SER A 771 -36.96 -9.20 -58.29
N LEU A 772 -38.12 -8.75 -58.81
CA LEU A 772 -38.28 -7.41 -59.35
C LEU A 772 -38.22 -6.31 -58.27
N VAL A 773 -38.82 -6.55 -57.10
CA VAL A 773 -38.72 -5.64 -55.95
C VAL A 773 -37.26 -5.49 -55.51
N LYS A 774 -36.49 -6.59 -55.47
CA LYS A 774 -35.06 -6.56 -55.14
C LYS A 774 -34.26 -5.74 -56.16
N ILE A 775 -34.46 -5.97 -57.46
CA ILE A 775 -33.78 -5.19 -58.51
C ILE A 775 -34.09 -3.68 -58.39
N LEU A 776 -35.35 -3.32 -58.15
CA LEU A 776 -35.76 -1.92 -57.97
C LEU A 776 -35.21 -1.31 -56.67
N GLN A 777 -35.15 -2.08 -55.59
CA GLN A 777 -34.53 -1.66 -54.33
C GLN A 777 -33.04 -1.42 -54.51
N ASP A 778 -32.31 -2.35 -55.14
CA ASP A 778 -30.88 -2.24 -55.39
C ASP A 778 -30.56 -1.00 -56.25
N TYR A 779 -31.38 -0.73 -57.28
CA TYR A 779 -31.24 0.46 -58.12
C TYR A 779 -31.57 1.76 -57.36
N ASN A 780 -32.61 1.77 -56.53
CA ASN A 780 -32.96 2.92 -55.70
C ASN A 780 -31.87 3.20 -54.64
N LEU A 781 -31.31 2.14 -54.05
CA LEU A 781 -30.21 2.23 -53.09
C LEU A 781 -28.97 2.83 -53.75
N GLN A 782 -28.65 2.48 -55.01
CA GLN A 782 -27.58 3.13 -55.78
C GLN A 782 -27.82 4.63 -55.99
N ILE A 783 -29.05 5.05 -56.31
CA ILE A 783 -29.40 6.46 -56.47
C ILE A 783 -29.23 7.20 -55.13
N LEU A 784 -29.75 6.64 -54.03
CA LEU A 784 -29.62 7.20 -52.69
C LEU A 784 -28.15 7.33 -52.24
N LEU A 785 -27.32 6.34 -52.57
CA LEU A 785 -25.89 6.37 -52.28
C LEU A 785 -25.19 7.49 -53.05
N ARG A 786 -25.51 7.65 -54.33
CA ARG A 786 -24.98 8.76 -55.16
C ARG A 786 -25.39 10.13 -54.63
N GLU A 787 -26.65 10.29 -54.20
CA GLU A 787 -27.14 11.52 -53.59
C GLU A 787 -26.52 11.79 -52.21
N GLY A 788 -26.33 10.75 -51.40
CA GLY A 788 -25.66 10.82 -50.10
C GLY A 788 -24.20 11.25 -50.23
N CYS A 789 -23.45 10.60 -51.13
CA CYS A 789 -22.08 10.99 -51.46
C CYS A 789 -22.00 12.44 -51.94
N LYS A 790 -22.93 12.89 -52.79
CA LYS A 790 -23.00 14.28 -53.24
C LYS A 790 -23.19 15.26 -52.07
N LYS A 791 -24.08 14.96 -51.12
CA LYS A 791 -24.34 15.82 -49.94
C LYS A 791 -23.11 15.90 -49.01
N ILE A 792 -22.47 14.77 -48.73
CA ILE A 792 -21.27 14.72 -47.90
C ILE A 792 -20.14 15.54 -48.54
N LEU A 793 -19.93 15.37 -49.85
CA LEU A 793 -18.87 16.07 -50.58
C LEU A 793 -19.08 17.60 -50.57
N VAL A 794 -20.33 18.07 -50.69
CA VAL A 794 -20.67 19.49 -50.54
C VAL A 794 -20.41 19.97 -49.10
N ALA A 795 -20.82 19.22 -48.07
CA ALA A 795 -20.60 19.60 -46.67
C ALA A 795 -19.09 19.66 -46.32
N ASP A 796 -18.32 18.68 -46.77
CA ASP A 796 -16.87 18.64 -46.56
C ASP A 796 -16.15 19.79 -47.26
N SER A 797 -16.53 20.12 -48.51
CA SER A 797 -15.96 21.27 -49.21
C SER A 797 -16.18 22.59 -48.45
N LEU A 798 -17.37 22.81 -47.89
CA LEU A 798 -17.68 23.99 -47.05
C LEU A 798 -16.89 23.98 -45.72
N SER A 799 -16.75 22.82 -45.09
CA SER A 799 -15.97 22.64 -43.87
C SER A 799 -14.49 22.98 -44.10
N LEU A 800 -13.91 22.42 -45.16
CA LEU A 800 -12.53 22.68 -45.58
C LEU A 800 -12.31 24.16 -45.93
N LEU A 801 -13.27 24.79 -46.61
CA LEU A 801 -13.20 26.23 -46.92
C LEU A 801 -13.16 27.08 -45.63
N LYS A 802 -14.04 26.79 -44.65
CA LYS A 802 -14.03 27.48 -43.35
C LYS A 802 -12.72 27.27 -42.60
N LYS A 803 -12.16 26.06 -42.65
CA LYS A 803 -10.85 25.75 -42.02
C LYS A 803 -9.72 26.52 -42.71
N MET A 804 -9.71 26.61 -44.03
CA MET A 804 -8.76 27.40 -44.80
C MET A 804 -8.83 28.88 -44.40
N GLN A 805 -10.04 29.47 -44.38
CA GLN A 805 -10.24 30.87 -44.02
C GLN A 805 -9.75 31.19 -42.60
N ARG A 806 -10.07 30.35 -41.61
CA ARG A 806 -9.56 30.49 -40.24
C ARG A 806 -8.04 30.43 -40.16
N THR A 807 -7.41 29.59 -40.98
CA THR A 807 -5.96 29.45 -41.02
C THR A 807 -5.30 30.65 -41.68
N GLN A 808 -5.88 31.19 -42.75
CA GLN A 808 -5.39 32.38 -43.44
C GLN A 808 -5.52 33.66 -42.61
N MET A 809 -6.56 33.77 -41.76
CA MET A 809 -6.79 34.94 -40.90
C MET A 809 -5.93 34.97 -39.61
N ARG A 810 -5.07 33.97 -39.37
CA ARG A 810 -4.17 33.96 -38.21
C ARG A 810 -2.95 34.86 -38.48
N GLY A 811 -2.57 35.67 -37.48
CA GLY A 811 -1.34 36.45 -37.53
C GLY A 811 -0.09 35.57 -37.64
N VAL A 812 0.91 36.01 -38.40
CA VAL A 812 2.20 35.33 -38.56
C VAL A 812 3.26 36.11 -37.77
N ARG A 813 4.04 35.41 -36.94
CA ARG A 813 5.15 36.00 -36.19
C ARG A 813 6.32 36.26 -37.13
N VAL A 814 6.92 37.45 -37.03
CA VAL A 814 8.17 37.83 -37.70
C VAL A 814 9.18 38.24 -36.61
N ASP A 815 10.35 37.62 -36.60
CA ASP A 815 11.43 37.86 -35.65
C ASP A 815 12.78 38.10 -36.37
N GLU A 816 13.82 38.39 -35.58
CA GLU A 816 15.16 38.76 -36.06
C GLU A 816 15.87 37.63 -36.83
N GLU A 817 15.44 36.38 -36.65
CA GLU A 817 15.97 35.23 -37.37
C GLU A 817 15.40 35.11 -38.79
N ASN A 818 14.30 35.84 -39.09
CA ASN A 818 13.69 35.76 -40.40
C ASN A 818 14.46 36.59 -41.42
N ILE A 819 14.78 35.98 -42.56
CA ILE A 819 15.51 36.60 -43.66
C ILE A 819 14.61 36.85 -44.87
N CYS A 820 14.94 37.87 -45.64
CA CYS A 820 14.30 38.15 -46.92
C CYS A 820 14.78 37.14 -47.95
N GLU A 821 13.87 36.36 -48.52
CA GLU A 821 14.24 35.30 -49.47
C GLU A 821 14.77 35.83 -50.83
N ALA A 822 14.69 37.14 -51.08
CA ALA A 822 15.20 37.75 -52.30
C ALA A 822 16.61 38.35 -52.13
N CYS A 823 16.95 38.90 -50.96
CA CYS A 823 18.27 39.50 -50.70
C CYS A 823 19.09 38.78 -49.63
N HIS A 824 18.50 37.79 -48.96
CA HIS A 824 19.06 37.01 -47.85
C HIS A 824 19.50 37.84 -46.61
N ALA A 825 19.13 39.11 -46.52
CA ALA A 825 19.33 39.94 -45.34
C ALA A 825 18.20 39.74 -44.31
N PRO A 826 18.43 39.98 -43.00
CA PRO A 826 17.39 39.96 -41.98
C PRO A 826 16.21 40.87 -42.37
N ILE A 827 14.97 40.38 -42.16
CA ILE A 827 13.71 41.08 -42.49
C ILE A 827 13.52 42.32 -41.61
N LEU A 828 14.01 42.27 -40.38
CA LEU A 828 13.97 43.37 -39.44
C LEU A 828 15.29 44.15 -39.52
N PRO A 829 15.26 45.49 -39.69
CA PRO A 829 16.47 46.28 -39.67
C PRO A 829 17.08 46.31 -38.27
N THR A 830 18.42 46.33 -38.20
CA THR A 830 19.18 46.41 -36.93
C THR A 830 18.99 47.76 -36.20
N ASP A 831 18.47 48.76 -36.91
CA ASP A 831 18.12 50.09 -36.40
C ASP A 831 16.59 50.25 -36.41
N THR A 832 15.99 50.19 -35.22
CA THR A 832 14.52 50.25 -35.03
C THR A 832 13.92 51.62 -35.38
N ALA A 833 14.73 52.65 -35.63
CA ALA A 833 14.24 53.98 -36.02
C ALA A 833 13.88 54.08 -37.52
N LYS A 834 14.26 53.10 -38.36
CA LYS A 834 13.94 53.09 -39.79
C LYS A 834 12.57 52.45 -40.04
N VAL A 835 11.72 53.12 -40.81
CA VAL A 835 10.46 52.55 -41.28
C VAL A 835 10.76 51.48 -42.32
N PHE A 836 10.31 50.25 -42.06
CA PHE A 836 10.45 49.12 -42.99
C PHE A 836 9.08 48.49 -43.26
N ASN A 837 8.90 47.95 -44.46
CA ASN A 837 7.67 47.28 -44.88
C ASN A 837 7.99 45.83 -45.23
N VAL A 838 7.27 44.90 -44.60
CA VAL A 838 7.43 43.45 -44.82
C VAL A 838 6.19 42.90 -45.50
N VAL A 839 6.40 41.98 -46.44
CA VAL A 839 5.33 41.18 -47.04
C VAL A 839 5.57 39.72 -46.68
N VAL A 840 4.59 39.10 -46.04
CA VAL A 840 4.61 37.69 -45.66
C VAL A 840 3.52 36.95 -46.43
N PHE A 841 3.93 35.94 -47.21
CA PHE A 841 2.98 35.10 -47.93
C PHE A 841 2.44 33.98 -47.02
N HIS A 842 1.25 33.43 -47.33
CA HIS A 842 0.68 32.29 -46.57
C HIS A 842 1.57 31.03 -46.59
N CYS A 843 2.50 30.91 -47.53
CA CYS A 843 3.53 29.86 -47.54
C CYS A 843 4.70 30.13 -46.57
N ARG A 844 4.63 31.21 -45.78
CA ARG A 844 5.61 31.69 -44.80
C ARG A 844 6.92 32.27 -45.35
N HIS A 845 7.08 32.34 -46.67
CA HIS A 845 8.19 33.11 -47.25
C HIS A 845 7.98 34.60 -47.02
N MET A 846 9.04 35.28 -46.59
CA MET A 846 9.04 36.68 -46.18
C MET A 846 9.95 37.50 -47.08
N PHE A 847 9.52 38.71 -47.42
CA PHE A 847 10.27 39.63 -48.27
C PHE A 847 10.18 41.05 -47.73
N HIS A 848 11.25 41.82 -47.89
CA HIS A 848 11.12 43.27 -47.87
C HIS A 848 10.21 43.70 -49.02
N LYS A 849 9.32 44.65 -48.79
CA LYS A 849 8.41 45.18 -49.82
C LYS A 849 9.17 45.66 -51.06
N GLU A 850 10.37 46.22 -50.87
CA GLU A 850 11.26 46.71 -51.93
C GLU A 850 11.95 45.59 -52.71
N CYS A 851 12.15 44.43 -52.09
CA CYS A 851 12.73 43.26 -52.76
C CYS A 851 11.71 42.48 -53.59
N LEU A 852 10.43 42.87 -53.55
CA LEU A 852 9.39 42.32 -54.42
C LEU A 852 9.30 43.17 -55.70
N PRO A 853 9.24 42.55 -56.89
CA PRO A 853 9.09 43.29 -58.14
C PRO A 853 7.80 44.12 -58.11
N ALA A 854 7.89 45.38 -58.57
CA ALA A 854 6.78 46.32 -58.59
C ALA A 854 5.61 45.75 -59.45
N PRO A 855 4.35 45.93 -59.02
CA PRO A 855 3.20 45.34 -59.69
C PRO A 855 3.01 45.94 -61.09
N SER A 856 3.18 45.12 -62.13
CA SER A 856 2.76 45.46 -63.49
C SER A 856 1.24 45.38 -63.61
N THR A 857 0.59 46.54 -63.64
CA THR A 857 -0.70 46.88 -64.30
C THR A 857 -1.94 46.00 -64.13
N ILE A 858 -2.02 45.10 -63.14
CA ILE A 858 -3.29 44.47 -62.70
C ILE A 858 -3.40 44.56 -61.17
N PRO A 859 -4.56 44.96 -60.59
CA PRO A 859 -4.68 45.18 -59.15
C PRO A 859 -4.53 43.90 -58.31
N ALA A 860 -3.64 43.98 -57.31
CA ALA A 860 -3.74 43.35 -55.99
C ALA A 860 -3.70 41.81 -55.83
N VAL A 861 -2.92 41.06 -56.61
CA VAL A 861 -2.47 39.72 -56.19
C VAL A 861 -0.97 39.56 -56.36
N GLN A 862 -0.22 39.65 -55.26
CA GLN A 862 1.20 39.28 -55.23
C GLN A 862 1.31 37.76 -55.06
N PHE A 863 2.21 37.11 -55.80
CA PHE A 863 2.50 35.69 -55.65
C PHE A 863 3.89 35.51 -55.03
N CYS A 864 4.05 34.46 -54.22
CA CYS A 864 5.37 34.10 -53.71
C CYS A 864 6.22 33.53 -54.86
N ASN A 865 7.27 34.25 -55.26
CA ASN A 865 8.16 33.87 -56.38
C ASN A 865 8.83 32.50 -56.19
N ILE A 866 9.07 32.06 -54.96
CA ILE A 866 9.69 30.76 -54.66
C ILE A 866 8.71 29.62 -54.89
N CYS A 867 7.46 29.79 -54.46
CA CYS A 867 6.43 28.77 -54.63
C CYS A 867 5.93 28.71 -56.09
N SER A 868 5.83 29.84 -56.77
CA SER A 868 5.47 29.88 -58.19
C SER A 868 6.56 29.29 -59.08
N ALA A 869 7.85 29.49 -58.76
CA ALA A 869 8.95 28.84 -59.46
C ALA A 869 8.98 27.30 -59.29
N LYS A 870 8.51 26.78 -58.14
CA LYS A 870 8.46 25.33 -57.85
C LYS A 870 7.19 24.61 -58.36
N ARG A 871 6.16 25.32 -58.83
CA ARG A 871 4.92 24.73 -59.39
C ARG A 871 4.88 24.85 -60.92
N ARG A 872 5.58 23.97 -61.63
CA ARG A 872 5.20 23.58 -63.01
C ARG A 872 4.56 22.21 -62.97
N GLY A 873 3.25 22.19 -62.72
CA GLY A 873 2.35 21.04 -62.83
C GLY A 873 0.92 21.58 -62.99
N PRO A 874 0.10 20.99 -63.87
CA PRO A 874 -1.12 21.63 -64.38
C PRO A 874 -2.20 21.71 -63.30
N GLY A 875 -2.75 22.90 -63.06
CA GLY A 875 -3.85 23.11 -62.11
C GLY A 875 -3.87 24.46 -61.40
N SER A 876 -2.90 25.34 -61.64
CA SER A 876 -2.89 26.70 -61.07
C SER A 876 -3.23 27.76 -62.11
N ALA A 877 -4.48 27.76 -62.53
CA ALA A 877 -5.17 28.93 -63.06
C ALA A 877 -6.59 28.86 -62.49
N ILE A 878 -6.93 29.78 -61.60
CA ILE A 878 -8.33 30.12 -61.34
C ILE A 878 -8.45 31.60 -61.69
N MET A 879 -9.18 31.82 -62.77
CA MET A 879 -9.74 33.10 -63.20
C MET A 879 -10.80 33.58 -62.18
N GLU A 880 -10.94 34.90 -62.08
CA GLU A 880 -12.03 35.61 -61.41
C GLU A 880 -13.41 35.13 -61.93
N ILE A 881 -14.33 34.78 -61.03
CA ILE A 881 -15.41 35.62 -60.48
C ILE A 881 -15.68 35.17 -59.04
#